data_AF-A0A9E5APR6-F1
#
_entry.id   AF-A0A9E5APR6-F1
#
_cell.length_a   1.000
_cell.length_b   1.000
_cell.length_c   1.000
_cell.angle_alpha   90.00
_cell.angle_beta   90.00
_cell.angle_gamma   90.00
#
_symmetry.space_group_name_H-M   'P 1'
#
loop_
_entity.id
_entity.type
_entity.pdbx_description
1 polymer ?
#
loop_
_entity_poly.entity_id
_entity_poly.type
_entity_poly.pdbx_seq_one_letter_code
_entity_poly.pdbx_strand_id
1 'polypeptide(L)'
;MLRKRLAHFVNMFGDGRYEDLLRGRPAVNAMRDVAAGLVVAMVAIPLAMGFAIASGLRPEQGIVGGAVAGLVGALFGGSKYQVYGPTAAFIPVIAGVMAAHDHSFLVTASILAGVILALTGIGGLGRYVAAVPHSIIVGFTIGIATTIALSQSGEVFGFSQALPYKTLPKLQGIVEQFGSLNIWAVAVAVGTLVLTKGMLKISVYIPGPLVSLGLFTWLSETLLADTGLTVVREKYGEIAAAQLVLTPPGAWEWSAPFVGDMAYAVAAIVFVAAVESLLCSRMADRLANNKGIPFDPDKELWGQGLVNIFVPIFNGFPHTGALARTAINIRLGAISPLAGILKFVFKLALAFYLATYLEMVPMACIGGILLYVATNMVKGQEITEVLAHGRFHIGLMVFTALAVIVTDFLTGVLSALAIFWLQQRFFAQSQAKARPAKSTDDRVSIAGELALARRPRHAVEGPESSHKWLRNIRQRGHVAPTAYVHPKANVVGRVLLSDHVHVAAGTSVRADEGTPFFFGANTNVQDGVIIHALKDRTVQVAGEDWAVYVGSNVSIAHGAIVHGPCYLGDNTFVGFQATVHDSVVGADCFIGIGAVVVGVEIPDGKHVPNGAIVDSAAKVAGLADSTEHHADFNEDVVDVNRGLAAAYRRLRGRPPHAVHFDRSLPHHHYLGENLAEPRHAGAHAAVHAHVHGSGRPYRPDHSATTDRF
;
A
#
# COMPACT_ATOMS: atom_id res chain seq x y z
N MET A 1 -9.93 19.16 25.13
CA MET A 1 -9.58 18.37 23.93
C MET A 1 -10.71 17.42 23.52
N LEU A 2 -11.07 16.44 24.38
CA LEU A 2 -12.04 15.34 24.11
C LEU A 2 -13.32 15.74 23.35
N ARG A 3 -14.03 16.81 23.77
CA ARG A 3 -15.26 17.30 23.10
C ARG A 3 -15.10 17.55 21.58
N LYS A 4 -13.91 17.97 21.12
CA LYS A 4 -13.64 18.14 19.68
C LYS A 4 -13.42 16.79 18.95
N ARG A 5 -12.81 15.79 19.60
CA ARG A 5 -12.70 14.43 19.02
C ARG A 5 -14.07 13.77 18.89
N LEU A 6 -14.88 13.81 19.96
CA LEU A 6 -16.24 13.26 19.95
C LEU A 6 -17.11 13.91 18.86
N ALA A 7 -17.01 15.23 18.66
CA ALA A 7 -17.71 15.90 17.57
C ALA A 7 -17.27 15.38 16.18
N HIS A 8 -15.97 15.16 15.95
CA HIS A 8 -15.45 14.61 14.69
C HIS A 8 -15.91 13.16 14.41
N PHE A 9 -15.99 12.34 15.45
CA PHE A 9 -16.45 10.95 15.37
C PHE A 9 -17.96 10.80 15.14
N VAL A 10 -18.79 11.75 15.61
CA VAL A 10 -20.26 11.72 15.49
C VAL A 10 -20.78 12.58 14.32
N ASN A 11 -19.98 13.50 13.78
CA ASN A 11 -20.36 14.36 12.65
C ASN A 11 -20.56 13.55 11.36
N MET A 12 -21.83 13.43 10.95
CA MET A 12 -22.26 12.82 9.67
C MET A 12 -22.35 13.85 8.53
N PHE A 13 -22.91 15.04 8.82
CA PHE A 13 -23.40 15.98 7.79
C PHE A 13 -22.35 16.98 7.31
N GLY A 14 -21.28 17.20 8.09
CA GLY A 14 -20.10 17.98 7.71
C GLY A 14 -18.84 17.11 7.65
N ASP A 15 -18.97 15.83 7.28
CA ASP A 15 -17.83 14.90 7.18
C ASP A 15 -17.04 15.14 5.89
N GLY A 16 -15.73 15.41 6.00
CA GLY A 16 -14.84 15.63 4.86
C GLY A 16 -14.78 14.46 3.87
N ARG A 17 -15.19 13.25 4.28
CA ARG A 17 -15.29 12.09 3.38
C ARG A 17 -16.26 12.28 2.21
N TYR A 18 -17.16 13.27 2.24
CA TYR A 18 -18.05 13.61 1.13
C TYR A 18 -17.50 14.68 0.16
N GLU A 19 -16.25 15.16 0.32
CA GLU A 19 -15.71 16.23 -0.53
C GLU A 19 -15.79 15.92 -2.03
N ASP A 20 -15.54 14.68 -2.44
CA ASP A 20 -15.49 14.28 -3.85
C ASP A 20 -16.88 14.12 -4.47
N LEU A 21 -17.90 13.81 -3.65
CA LEU A 21 -19.30 13.83 -4.07
C LEU A 21 -19.72 15.25 -4.49
N LEU A 22 -19.25 16.27 -3.78
CA LEU A 22 -19.60 17.68 -4.00
C LEU A 22 -18.78 18.36 -5.13
N ARG A 23 -17.66 17.77 -5.57
CA ARG A 23 -16.80 18.33 -6.62
C ARG A 23 -17.38 18.13 -8.02
N GLY A 24 -17.45 19.20 -8.81
CA GLY A 24 -17.78 19.13 -10.25
C GLY A 24 -19.28 19.01 -10.54
N ARG A 25 -19.77 17.77 -10.74
CA ARG A 25 -21.20 17.50 -11.06
C ARG A 25 -21.81 16.52 -10.04
N PRO A 26 -22.34 17.00 -8.91
CA PRO A 26 -22.79 16.15 -7.81
C PRO A 26 -23.82 15.07 -8.20
N ALA A 27 -24.72 15.36 -9.15
CA ALA A 27 -25.68 14.36 -9.65
C ALA A 27 -24.99 13.15 -10.33
N VAL A 28 -23.94 13.39 -11.13
CA VAL A 28 -23.17 12.32 -11.80
C VAL A 28 -22.38 11.51 -10.77
N ASN A 29 -21.82 12.19 -9.76
CA ASN A 29 -21.12 11.54 -8.65
C ASN A 29 -22.06 10.65 -7.82
N ALA A 30 -23.25 11.17 -7.48
CA ALA A 30 -24.28 10.40 -6.79
C ALA A 30 -24.74 9.19 -7.60
N MET A 31 -24.89 9.31 -8.94
CA MET A 31 -25.21 8.17 -9.81
C MET A 31 -24.13 7.08 -9.82
N ARG A 32 -22.84 7.44 -9.65
CA ARG A 32 -21.77 6.44 -9.47
C ARG A 32 -21.89 5.71 -8.14
N ASP A 33 -22.09 6.43 -7.05
CA ASP A 33 -22.29 5.84 -5.72
C ASP A 33 -23.57 4.98 -5.65
N VAL A 34 -24.63 5.35 -6.40
CA VAL A 34 -25.85 4.54 -6.61
C VAL A 34 -25.53 3.23 -7.33
N ALA A 35 -24.87 3.30 -8.51
CA ALA A 35 -24.54 2.12 -9.30
C ALA A 35 -23.60 1.17 -8.54
N ALA A 36 -22.60 1.72 -7.86
CA ALA A 36 -21.69 0.95 -7.02
C ALA A 36 -22.41 0.31 -5.83
N GLY A 37 -23.21 1.07 -5.10
CA GLY A 37 -24.00 0.57 -3.96
C GLY A 37 -24.95 -0.57 -4.34
N LEU A 38 -25.58 -0.51 -5.52
CA LEU A 38 -26.47 -1.55 -6.04
C LEU A 38 -25.72 -2.84 -6.39
N VAL A 39 -24.64 -2.77 -7.18
CA VAL A 39 -23.88 -3.98 -7.57
C VAL A 39 -23.16 -4.59 -6.37
N VAL A 40 -22.63 -3.77 -5.45
CA VAL A 40 -22.06 -4.23 -4.18
C VAL A 40 -23.12 -4.89 -3.28
N ALA A 41 -24.37 -4.41 -3.27
CA ALA A 41 -25.46 -5.06 -2.55
C ALA A 41 -25.79 -6.44 -3.15
N MET A 42 -25.92 -6.54 -4.47
CA MET A 42 -26.16 -7.82 -5.19
C MET A 42 -25.06 -8.85 -4.89
N VAL A 43 -23.79 -8.45 -4.96
CA VAL A 43 -22.64 -9.32 -4.62
C VAL A 43 -22.61 -9.69 -3.13
N ALA A 44 -23.11 -8.82 -2.24
CA ALA A 44 -23.04 -9.01 -0.80
C ALA A 44 -24.14 -9.89 -0.18
N ILE A 45 -25.22 -10.26 -0.90
CA ILE A 45 -26.23 -11.19 -0.36
C ILE A 45 -25.68 -12.63 -0.28
N PRO A 46 -25.23 -13.27 -1.39
CA PRO A 46 -24.78 -14.66 -1.34
C PRO A 46 -23.57 -14.87 -0.41
N LEU A 47 -22.62 -13.94 -0.47
CA LEU A 47 -21.44 -13.96 0.41
C LEU A 47 -21.80 -13.85 1.89
N ALA A 48 -22.77 -13.01 2.25
CA ALA A 48 -23.12 -12.81 3.65
C ALA A 48 -23.93 -13.96 4.24
N MET A 49 -24.83 -14.56 3.45
CA MET A 49 -25.52 -15.81 3.80
C MET A 49 -24.50 -16.94 4.00
N GLY A 50 -23.57 -17.13 3.06
CA GLY A 50 -22.53 -18.15 3.17
C GLY A 50 -21.61 -17.95 4.37
N PHE A 51 -21.20 -16.72 4.68
CA PHE A 51 -20.39 -16.44 5.87
C PHE A 51 -21.15 -16.68 7.18
N ALA A 52 -22.47 -16.50 7.23
CA ALA A 52 -23.29 -16.88 8.39
C ALA A 52 -23.32 -18.41 8.56
N ILE A 53 -23.71 -19.13 7.50
CA ILE A 53 -23.79 -20.60 7.45
C ILE A 53 -22.46 -21.25 7.86
N ALA A 54 -21.34 -20.79 7.26
CA ALA A 54 -20.01 -21.29 7.58
C ALA A 54 -19.55 -21.01 9.02
N SER A 55 -20.20 -20.04 9.69
CA SER A 55 -19.96 -19.68 11.09
C SER A 55 -20.89 -20.38 12.08
N GLY A 56 -21.79 -21.26 11.63
CA GLY A 56 -22.81 -21.89 12.46
C GLY A 56 -24.04 -21.03 12.74
N LEU A 57 -24.27 -19.97 11.93
CA LEU A 57 -25.36 -19.01 12.08
C LEU A 57 -26.40 -19.12 10.94
N ARG A 58 -27.59 -18.56 11.16
CA ARG A 58 -28.71 -18.57 10.19
C ARG A 58 -28.48 -17.55 9.05
N PRO A 59 -28.93 -17.81 7.81
CA PRO A 59 -28.77 -16.95 6.63
C PRO A 59 -29.02 -15.45 6.87
N GLU A 60 -30.16 -15.13 7.47
CA GLU A 60 -30.67 -13.79 7.71
C GLU A 60 -29.77 -12.96 8.64
N GLN A 61 -29.02 -13.60 9.55
CA GLN A 61 -28.12 -12.93 10.48
C GLN A 61 -26.96 -12.26 9.73
N GLY A 62 -26.48 -12.89 8.65
CA GLY A 62 -25.52 -12.29 7.72
C GLY A 62 -26.18 -11.31 6.73
N ILE A 63 -27.41 -11.58 6.29
CA ILE A 63 -28.13 -10.71 5.36
C ILE A 63 -28.45 -9.35 6.02
N VAL A 64 -29.18 -9.36 7.13
CA VAL A 64 -29.59 -8.16 7.90
C VAL A 64 -28.38 -7.52 8.56
N GLY A 65 -27.57 -8.27 9.32
CA GLY A 65 -26.36 -7.74 9.96
C GLY A 65 -25.38 -7.11 8.96
N GLY A 66 -25.21 -7.76 7.79
CA GLY A 66 -24.36 -7.26 6.71
C GLY A 66 -24.95 -6.08 5.92
N ALA A 67 -26.23 -5.73 6.15
CA ALA A 67 -26.81 -4.46 5.74
C ALA A 67 -26.51 -3.39 6.81
N VAL A 68 -26.87 -3.65 8.08
CA VAL A 68 -26.66 -2.73 9.22
C VAL A 68 -25.20 -2.28 9.32
N ALA A 69 -24.23 -3.20 9.22
CA ALA A 69 -22.81 -2.86 9.20
C ALA A 69 -22.45 -1.88 8.07
N GLY A 70 -23.08 -2.04 6.90
CA GLY A 70 -22.91 -1.16 5.76
C GLY A 70 -23.31 0.28 6.07
N LEU A 71 -24.48 0.46 6.71
CA LEU A 71 -24.97 1.76 7.14
C LEU A 71 -24.10 2.37 8.25
N VAL A 72 -23.90 1.64 9.35
CA VAL A 72 -23.19 2.13 10.54
C VAL A 72 -21.73 2.46 10.20
N GLY A 73 -21.04 1.57 9.48
CA GLY A 73 -19.66 1.79 9.06
C GLY A 73 -19.51 2.92 8.04
N ALA A 74 -20.45 3.07 7.09
CA ALA A 74 -20.43 4.21 6.17
C ALA A 74 -20.62 5.54 6.90
N LEU A 75 -21.57 5.61 7.84
CA LEU A 75 -21.84 6.82 8.63
C LEU A 75 -20.67 7.20 9.54
N PHE A 76 -20.09 6.24 10.28
CA PHE A 76 -19.18 6.54 11.39
C PHE A 76 -17.70 6.18 11.16
N GLY A 77 -17.38 5.40 10.12
CA GLY A 77 -16.01 4.96 9.82
C GLY A 77 -15.08 6.06 9.31
N GLY A 78 -13.81 5.70 9.12
CA GLY A 78 -12.73 6.61 8.76
C GLY A 78 -12.41 6.66 7.27
N SER A 79 -12.76 5.61 6.50
CA SER A 79 -12.56 5.57 5.04
C SER A 79 -13.77 6.08 4.24
N LYS A 80 -13.49 6.67 3.06
CA LYS A 80 -14.50 7.05 2.04
C LYS A 80 -15.09 5.85 1.30
N TYR A 81 -14.25 4.87 0.98
CA TYR A 81 -14.54 3.82 0.00
C TYR A 81 -14.93 2.46 0.62
N GLN A 82 -14.67 2.29 1.91
CA GLN A 82 -14.73 1.00 2.59
C GLN A 82 -16.15 0.41 2.67
N VAL A 83 -16.26 -0.88 2.35
CA VAL A 83 -17.51 -1.63 2.43
C VAL A 83 -17.50 -2.62 3.59
N TYR A 84 -18.36 -2.35 4.57
CA TYR A 84 -18.52 -3.12 5.80
C TYR A 84 -19.44 -4.34 5.61
N GLY A 85 -19.28 -5.37 6.44
CA GLY A 85 -20.15 -6.55 6.51
C GLY A 85 -19.42 -7.77 7.10
N PRO A 86 -19.95 -8.99 6.94
CA PRO A 86 -19.26 -10.19 7.40
C PRO A 86 -18.03 -10.47 6.52
N THR A 87 -16.97 -11.01 7.11
CA THR A 87 -15.72 -11.32 6.41
C THR A 87 -15.26 -12.74 6.71
N ALA A 88 -14.46 -13.30 5.80
CA ALA A 88 -13.95 -14.66 5.91
C ALA A 88 -13.05 -14.85 7.14
N ALA A 89 -12.36 -13.78 7.60
CA ALA A 89 -11.51 -13.83 8.79
C ALA A 89 -12.28 -14.11 10.09
N PHE A 90 -13.56 -13.72 10.16
CA PHE A 90 -14.42 -14.03 11.30
C PHE A 90 -14.91 -15.48 11.34
N ILE A 91 -14.92 -16.22 10.23
CA ILE A 91 -15.56 -17.55 10.17
C ILE A 91 -14.97 -18.52 11.20
N PRO A 92 -13.63 -18.70 11.33
CA PRO A 92 -13.09 -19.65 12.31
C PRO A 92 -13.32 -19.20 13.77
N VAL A 93 -13.30 -17.88 14.01
CA VAL A 93 -13.55 -17.29 15.34
C VAL A 93 -14.98 -17.54 15.77
N ILE A 94 -15.95 -17.21 14.90
CA ILE A 94 -17.37 -17.36 15.22
C ILE A 94 -17.78 -18.83 15.26
N ALA A 95 -17.34 -19.65 14.31
CA ALA A 95 -17.59 -21.09 14.35
C ALA A 95 -16.98 -21.76 15.60
N GLY A 96 -15.86 -21.23 16.12
CA GLY A 96 -15.28 -21.68 17.39
C GLY A 96 -16.15 -21.30 18.60
N VAL A 97 -16.69 -20.07 18.63
CA VAL A 97 -17.66 -19.64 19.65
C VAL A 97 -18.94 -20.47 19.56
N MET A 98 -19.55 -20.59 18.38
CA MET A 98 -20.81 -21.34 18.15
C MET A 98 -20.68 -22.85 18.35
N ALA A 99 -19.46 -23.39 18.46
CA ALA A 99 -19.20 -24.80 18.81
C ALA A 99 -19.05 -25.04 20.33
N ALA A 100 -19.04 -23.98 21.15
CA ALA A 100 -18.85 -24.05 22.61
C ALA A 100 -19.93 -23.28 23.39
N HIS A 101 -20.49 -22.23 22.80
CA HIS A 101 -21.45 -21.28 23.36
C HIS A 101 -22.55 -20.95 22.33
N ASP A 102 -23.57 -20.21 22.74
CA ASP A 102 -24.70 -19.84 21.87
C ASP A 102 -24.49 -18.49 21.13
N HIS A 103 -25.50 -18.09 20.34
CA HIS A 103 -25.49 -16.80 19.65
C HIS A 103 -25.61 -15.60 20.60
N SER A 104 -26.26 -15.76 21.77
CA SER A 104 -26.40 -14.70 22.77
C SER A 104 -25.05 -14.36 23.42
N PHE A 105 -24.19 -15.36 23.64
CA PHE A 105 -22.81 -15.19 24.07
C PHE A 105 -22.02 -14.40 23.03
N LEU A 106 -22.15 -14.74 21.75
CA LEU A 106 -21.51 -14.03 20.64
C LEU A 106 -21.99 -12.56 20.56
N VAL A 107 -23.27 -12.30 20.80
CA VAL A 107 -23.83 -10.94 20.87
C VAL A 107 -23.17 -10.15 22.00
N THR A 108 -23.09 -10.69 23.22
CA THR A 108 -22.41 -10.05 24.35
C THR A 108 -20.93 -9.81 24.07
N ALA A 109 -20.20 -10.82 23.55
CA ALA A 109 -18.79 -10.71 23.21
C ALA A 109 -18.53 -9.63 22.13
N SER A 110 -19.38 -9.56 21.11
CA SER A 110 -19.27 -8.55 20.05
C SER A 110 -19.53 -7.13 20.56
N ILE A 111 -20.52 -6.94 21.43
CA ILE A 111 -20.82 -5.63 22.02
C ILE A 111 -19.63 -5.16 22.89
N LEU A 112 -19.06 -6.03 23.72
CA LEU A 112 -17.88 -5.72 24.53
C LEU A 112 -16.65 -5.40 23.67
N ALA A 113 -16.40 -6.17 22.61
CA ALA A 113 -15.36 -5.89 21.64
C ALA A 113 -15.58 -4.54 20.92
N GLY A 114 -16.83 -4.24 20.55
CA GLY A 114 -17.22 -2.97 19.95
C GLY A 114 -16.99 -1.76 20.86
N VAL A 115 -17.24 -1.89 22.16
CA VAL A 115 -16.89 -0.87 23.16
C VAL A 115 -15.37 -0.65 23.22
N ILE A 116 -14.57 -1.71 23.21
CA ILE A 116 -13.09 -1.61 23.21
C ILE A 116 -12.57 -0.95 21.93
N LEU A 117 -13.12 -1.29 20.76
CA LEU A 117 -12.80 -0.65 19.48
C LEU A 117 -13.14 0.85 19.49
N ALA A 118 -14.32 1.22 20.00
CA ALA A 118 -14.73 2.62 20.15
C ALA A 118 -13.79 3.40 21.09
N LEU A 119 -13.41 2.81 22.23
CA LEU A 119 -12.50 3.42 23.20
C LEU A 119 -11.06 3.55 22.66
N THR A 120 -10.56 2.57 21.91
CA THR A 120 -9.21 2.64 21.31
C THR A 120 -9.12 3.68 20.18
N GLY A 121 -10.20 3.88 19.41
CA GLY A 121 -10.34 5.03 18.50
C GLY A 121 -10.31 6.37 19.25
N ILE A 122 -11.12 6.53 20.32
CA ILE A 122 -11.10 7.74 21.16
C ILE A 122 -9.73 7.99 21.79
N GLY A 123 -9.01 6.94 22.20
CA GLY A 123 -7.67 6.99 22.76
C GLY A 123 -6.57 7.42 21.77
N GLY A 124 -6.83 7.33 20.46
CA GLY A 124 -5.85 7.69 19.43
C GLY A 124 -4.84 6.60 19.08
N LEU A 125 -5.30 5.34 19.15
CA LEU A 125 -4.48 4.14 19.01
C LEU A 125 -4.56 3.49 17.62
N GLY A 126 -5.43 3.94 16.71
CA GLY A 126 -5.63 3.32 15.38
C GLY A 126 -4.38 3.33 14.50
N ARG A 127 -3.48 4.29 14.71
CA ARG A 127 -2.14 4.30 14.12
C ARG A 127 -1.26 3.10 14.52
N TYR A 128 -1.41 2.56 15.73
CA TYR A 128 -0.53 1.53 16.31
C TYR A 128 -1.02 0.10 16.07
N VAL A 129 -2.33 -0.13 15.90
CA VAL A 129 -2.90 -1.50 15.82
C VAL A 129 -2.42 -2.28 14.58
N ALA A 130 -1.91 -1.60 13.56
CA ALA A 130 -1.41 -2.22 12.33
C ALA A 130 0.08 -2.65 12.38
N ALA A 131 0.64 -2.92 13.56
CA ALA A 131 2.01 -3.42 13.75
C ALA A 131 2.15 -4.95 13.54
N VAL A 132 1.35 -5.54 12.65
CA VAL A 132 1.36 -6.99 12.36
C VAL A 132 2.26 -7.26 11.14
N PRO A 133 3.29 -8.12 11.25
CA PRO A 133 4.17 -8.47 10.13
C PRO A 133 3.43 -9.07 8.94
N HIS A 134 3.80 -8.69 7.72
CA HIS A 134 3.15 -9.18 6.49
C HIS A 134 3.17 -10.72 6.39
N SER A 135 4.27 -11.37 6.79
CA SER A 135 4.38 -12.84 6.83
C SER A 135 3.34 -13.52 7.76
N ILE A 136 2.94 -12.87 8.86
CA ILE A 136 1.87 -13.37 9.73
C ILE A 136 0.51 -13.17 9.06
N ILE A 137 0.29 -12.04 8.35
CA ILE A 137 -0.95 -11.77 7.61
C ILE A 137 -1.17 -12.79 6.50
N VAL A 138 -0.16 -13.06 5.67
CA VAL A 138 -0.23 -14.08 4.62
C VAL A 138 -0.40 -15.48 5.24
N GLY A 139 0.33 -15.78 6.31
CA GLY A 139 0.24 -17.06 7.01
C GLY A 139 -1.16 -17.35 7.55
N PHE A 140 -1.76 -16.43 8.33
CA PHE A 140 -3.13 -16.64 8.81
C PHE A 140 -4.13 -16.66 7.65
N THR A 141 -3.91 -15.89 6.57
CA THR A 141 -4.82 -15.88 5.42
C THR A 141 -4.86 -17.24 4.71
N ILE A 142 -3.71 -17.92 4.57
CA ILE A 142 -3.63 -19.31 4.08
C ILE A 142 -4.32 -20.27 5.05
N GLY A 143 -4.08 -20.12 6.36
CA GLY A 143 -4.73 -20.95 7.40
C GLY A 143 -6.25 -20.84 7.36
N ILE A 144 -6.79 -19.62 7.37
CA ILE A 144 -8.24 -19.34 7.31
C ILE A 144 -8.85 -19.86 6.01
N ALA A 145 -8.21 -19.62 4.85
CA ALA A 145 -8.69 -20.15 3.57
C ALA A 145 -8.77 -21.68 3.56
N THR A 146 -7.78 -22.36 4.15
CA THR A 146 -7.76 -23.82 4.28
C THR A 146 -8.85 -24.32 5.24
N THR A 147 -9.00 -23.67 6.40
CA THR A 147 -10.05 -23.98 7.39
C THR A 147 -11.46 -23.76 6.83
N ILE A 148 -11.67 -22.74 5.99
CA ILE A 148 -12.94 -22.54 5.27
C ILE A 148 -13.17 -23.67 4.27
N ALA A 149 -12.20 -23.96 3.39
CA ALA A 149 -12.34 -25.01 2.39
C ALA A 149 -12.63 -26.39 3.01
N LEU A 150 -11.92 -26.74 4.10
CA LEU A 150 -12.17 -27.97 4.85
C LEU A 150 -13.55 -27.96 5.53
N SER A 151 -14.00 -26.82 6.06
CA SER A 151 -15.31 -26.72 6.72
C SER A 151 -16.51 -26.70 5.76
N GLN A 152 -16.28 -26.46 4.47
CA GLN A 152 -17.32 -26.53 3.42
C GLN A 152 -17.36 -27.88 2.70
N SER A 153 -16.45 -28.80 3.00
CA SER A 153 -16.40 -30.14 2.41
C SER A 153 -17.73 -30.89 2.48
N GLY A 154 -18.44 -30.84 3.61
CA GLY A 154 -19.75 -31.49 3.76
C GLY A 154 -20.79 -31.00 2.76
N GLU A 155 -20.92 -29.68 2.58
CA GLU A 155 -21.87 -29.08 1.62
C GLU A 155 -21.43 -29.33 0.16
N VAL A 156 -20.11 -29.33 -0.09
CA VAL A 156 -19.50 -29.53 -1.42
C VAL A 156 -19.62 -30.98 -1.89
N PHE A 157 -19.47 -31.95 -0.98
CA PHE A 157 -19.64 -33.38 -1.26
C PHE A 157 -21.09 -33.86 -1.06
N GLY A 158 -21.99 -33.02 -0.52
CA GLY A 158 -23.39 -33.37 -0.25
C GLY A 158 -23.57 -34.43 0.84
N PHE A 159 -22.72 -34.41 1.87
CA PHE A 159 -22.79 -35.37 2.98
C PHE A 159 -23.99 -35.10 3.89
N SER A 160 -24.76 -36.15 4.21
CA SER A 160 -25.97 -36.05 5.03
C SER A 160 -25.71 -35.86 6.53
N GLN A 161 -24.53 -36.23 7.04
CA GLN A 161 -24.18 -36.04 8.46
C GLN A 161 -23.23 -34.85 8.66
N ALA A 162 -23.55 -34.01 9.64
CA ALA A 162 -22.73 -32.85 9.98
C ALA A 162 -21.32 -33.26 10.42
N LEU A 163 -20.29 -32.71 9.75
CA LEU A 163 -18.90 -32.99 10.08
C LEU A 163 -18.49 -32.33 11.42
N PRO A 164 -17.64 -32.98 12.24
CA PRO A 164 -17.11 -32.39 13.47
C PRO A 164 -16.40 -31.04 13.25
N TYR A 165 -16.42 -30.13 14.22
CA TYR A 165 -15.77 -28.81 14.09
C TYR A 165 -14.23 -28.91 13.94
N LYS A 166 -13.56 -29.70 14.80
CA LYS A 166 -12.09 -29.77 14.87
C LYS A 166 -11.48 -30.49 13.66
N THR A 167 -10.37 -29.96 13.15
CA THR A 167 -9.70 -30.37 11.91
C THR A 167 -9.43 -31.87 11.78
N LEU A 168 -8.88 -32.53 12.81
CA LEU A 168 -8.55 -33.97 12.73
C LEU A 168 -9.81 -34.86 12.66
N PRO A 169 -10.78 -34.76 13.59
CA PRO A 169 -12.06 -35.45 13.47
C PRO A 169 -12.86 -35.08 12.19
N LYS A 170 -12.73 -33.85 11.69
CA LYS A 170 -13.33 -33.41 10.42
C LYS A 170 -12.75 -34.19 9.24
N LEU A 171 -11.42 -34.38 9.19
CA LEU A 171 -10.77 -35.20 8.16
C LEU A 171 -11.18 -36.67 8.24
N GLN A 172 -11.33 -37.24 9.45
CA GLN A 172 -11.83 -38.60 9.64
C GLN A 172 -13.26 -38.75 9.09
N GLY A 173 -14.18 -37.87 9.51
CA GLY A 173 -15.57 -37.88 9.03
C GLY A 173 -15.73 -37.65 7.52
N ILE A 174 -14.79 -36.95 6.87
CA ILE A 174 -14.76 -36.80 5.40
C ILE A 174 -14.38 -38.13 4.73
N VAL A 175 -13.42 -38.88 5.27
CA VAL A 175 -13.01 -40.19 4.74
C VAL A 175 -14.09 -41.23 4.98
N GLU A 176 -14.71 -41.24 6.16
CA GLU A 176 -15.81 -42.15 6.53
C GLU A 176 -17.05 -41.95 5.65
N GLN A 177 -17.42 -40.70 5.36
CA GLN A 177 -18.57 -40.37 4.48
C GLN A 177 -18.23 -40.30 2.99
N PHE A 178 -16.97 -40.54 2.57
CA PHE A 178 -16.57 -40.38 1.16
C PHE A 178 -17.35 -41.31 0.21
N GLY A 179 -17.74 -42.50 0.68
CA GLY A 179 -18.59 -43.43 -0.09
C GLY A 179 -20.02 -42.95 -0.32
N SER A 180 -20.48 -41.94 0.42
CA SER A 180 -21.81 -41.32 0.32
C SER A 180 -21.77 -39.91 -0.29
N LEU A 181 -20.78 -39.62 -1.15
CA LEU A 181 -20.72 -38.33 -1.86
C LEU A 181 -21.87 -38.22 -2.88
N ASN A 182 -22.54 -37.06 -2.92
CA ASN A 182 -23.47 -36.70 -3.97
C ASN A 182 -22.70 -36.01 -5.11
N ILE A 183 -22.57 -36.69 -6.25
CA ILE A 183 -21.84 -36.17 -7.42
C ILE A 183 -22.47 -34.88 -7.99
N TRP A 184 -23.79 -34.70 -7.84
CA TRP A 184 -24.48 -33.48 -8.26
C TRP A 184 -24.18 -32.31 -7.33
N ALA A 185 -24.00 -32.55 -6.02
CA ALA A 185 -23.53 -31.53 -5.09
C ALA A 185 -22.12 -31.03 -5.49
N VAL A 186 -21.21 -31.96 -5.83
CA VAL A 186 -19.87 -31.62 -6.32
C VAL A 186 -19.94 -30.83 -7.63
N ALA A 187 -20.77 -31.27 -8.58
CA ALA A 187 -20.95 -30.59 -9.86
C ALA A 187 -21.52 -29.16 -9.71
N VAL A 188 -22.50 -28.97 -8.82
CA VAL A 188 -23.07 -27.65 -8.49
C VAL A 188 -22.04 -26.77 -7.79
N ALA A 189 -21.30 -27.30 -6.81
CA ALA A 189 -20.29 -26.52 -6.07
C ALA A 189 -19.14 -26.06 -6.97
N VAL A 190 -18.59 -26.96 -7.80
CA VAL A 190 -17.54 -26.64 -8.77
C VAL A 190 -18.07 -25.72 -9.88
N GLY A 191 -19.28 -25.98 -10.38
CA GLY A 191 -19.96 -25.14 -11.37
C GLY A 191 -20.14 -23.70 -10.88
N THR A 192 -20.64 -23.51 -9.66
CA THR A 192 -20.79 -22.20 -9.02
C THR A 192 -19.45 -21.49 -8.83
N LEU A 193 -18.40 -22.20 -8.40
CA LEU A 193 -17.05 -21.63 -8.27
C LEU A 193 -16.53 -21.12 -9.62
N VAL A 194 -16.60 -21.97 -10.65
CA VAL A 194 -16.11 -21.65 -12.00
C VAL A 194 -16.91 -20.50 -12.62
N LEU A 195 -18.24 -20.53 -12.51
CA LEU A 195 -19.12 -19.49 -13.05
C LEU A 195 -18.93 -18.15 -12.32
N THR A 196 -18.84 -18.15 -10.99
CA THR A 196 -18.56 -16.94 -10.18
C THR A 196 -17.23 -16.32 -10.61
N LYS A 197 -16.18 -17.13 -10.73
CA LYS A 197 -14.82 -16.72 -11.13
C LYS A 197 -14.76 -16.27 -12.59
N GLY A 198 -15.59 -16.84 -13.47
CA GLY A 198 -15.74 -16.44 -14.87
C GLY A 198 -16.44 -15.10 -15.02
N MET A 199 -17.62 -14.94 -14.43
CA MET A 199 -18.42 -13.70 -14.50
C MET A 199 -17.65 -12.49 -13.94
N LEU A 200 -16.97 -12.64 -12.81
CA LEU A 200 -16.16 -11.57 -12.21
C LEU A 200 -14.88 -11.25 -13.00
N LYS A 201 -14.43 -12.12 -13.91
CA LYS A 201 -13.38 -11.81 -14.90
C LYS A 201 -13.92 -11.04 -16.11
N ILE A 202 -15.17 -11.27 -16.51
CA ILE A 202 -15.79 -10.62 -17.67
C ILE A 202 -16.09 -9.15 -17.35
N SER A 203 -16.74 -8.86 -16.21
CA SER A 203 -17.06 -7.48 -15.82
C SER A 203 -17.36 -7.36 -14.33
N VAL A 204 -16.85 -6.29 -13.71
CA VAL A 204 -17.15 -5.93 -12.31
C VAL A 204 -18.61 -5.51 -12.09
N TYR A 205 -19.33 -5.17 -13.16
CA TYR A 205 -20.76 -4.82 -13.12
C TYR A 205 -21.67 -6.06 -13.05
N ILE A 206 -21.17 -7.25 -13.38
CA ILE A 206 -21.93 -8.51 -13.31
C ILE A 206 -21.78 -9.07 -11.89
N PRO A 207 -22.88 -9.26 -11.12
CA PRO A 207 -22.80 -9.78 -9.76
C PRO A 207 -22.62 -11.31 -9.77
N GLY A 208 -21.43 -11.78 -10.17
CA GLY A 208 -21.11 -13.19 -10.43
C GLY A 208 -21.60 -14.21 -9.38
N PRO A 209 -21.48 -13.97 -8.06
CA PRO A 209 -22.01 -14.87 -7.04
C PRO A 209 -23.54 -14.97 -7.06
N LEU A 210 -24.26 -13.88 -7.37
CA LEU A 210 -25.72 -13.85 -7.44
C LEU A 210 -26.23 -14.48 -8.74
N VAL A 211 -25.54 -14.25 -9.87
CA VAL A 211 -25.83 -14.91 -11.15
C VAL A 211 -25.64 -16.42 -11.03
N SER A 212 -24.56 -16.87 -10.38
CA SER A 212 -24.31 -18.30 -10.16
C SER A 212 -25.34 -18.92 -9.24
N LEU A 213 -25.67 -18.26 -8.13
CA LEU A 213 -26.74 -18.68 -7.22
C LEU A 213 -28.08 -18.80 -7.95
N GLY A 214 -28.49 -17.80 -8.74
CA GLY A 214 -29.74 -17.86 -9.50
C GLY A 214 -29.79 -19.01 -10.50
N LEU A 215 -28.70 -19.26 -11.24
CA LEU A 215 -28.63 -20.37 -12.19
C LEU A 215 -28.71 -21.74 -11.48
N PHE A 216 -27.94 -21.94 -10.42
CA PHE A 216 -27.89 -23.25 -9.76
C PHE A 216 -29.10 -23.52 -8.85
N THR A 217 -29.76 -22.49 -8.31
CA THR A 217 -31.12 -22.63 -7.74
C THR A 217 -32.12 -23.07 -8.80
N TRP A 218 -32.14 -22.41 -9.97
CA TRP A 218 -33.05 -22.80 -11.06
C TRP A 218 -32.80 -24.23 -11.55
N LEU A 219 -31.53 -24.64 -11.71
CA LEU A 219 -31.18 -26.02 -12.07
C LEU A 219 -31.61 -27.03 -10.99
N SER A 220 -31.49 -26.67 -9.70
CA SER A 220 -31.88 -27.55 -8.59
C SER A 220 -33.38 -27.78 -8.50
N GLU A 221 -34.19 -26.74 -8.66
CA GLU A 221 -35.66 -26.83 -8.65
C GLU A 221 -36.25 -27.31 -10.00
N THR A 222 -35.42 -27.68 -10.99
CA THR A 222 -35.87 -28.20 -12.29
C THR A 222 -35.14 -29.49 -12.71
N LEU A 223 -33.95 -29.38 -13.32
CA LEU A 223 -33.23 -30.49 -13.93
C LEU A 223 -32.57 -31.44 -12.93
N LEU A 224 -32.41 -31.01 -11.67
CA LEU A 224 -31.72 -31.76 -10.62
C LEU A 224 -32.60 -32.02 -9.38
N ALA A 225 -33.92 -31.83 -9.46
CA ALA A 225 -34.83 -31.94 -8.31
C ALA A 225 -34.74 -33.30 -7.59
N ASP A 226 -34.75 -34.41 -8.35
CA ASP A 226 -34.67 -35.77 -7.82
C ASP A 226 -33.26 -36.20 -7.39
N THR A 227 -32.25 -35.31 -7.43
CA THR A 227 -30.84 -35.68 -7.17
C THR A 227 -30.41 -35.61 -5.71
N GLY A 228 -31.32 -35.30 -4.78
CA GLY A 228 -31.01 -35.23 -3.34
C GLY A 228 -30.08 -34.08 -2.95
N LEU A 229 -30.23 -32.92 -3.61
CA LEU A 229 -29.51 -31.69 -3.27
C LEU A 229 -30.19 -30.99 -2.09
N THR A 230 -29.54 -30.97 -0.92
CA THR A 230 -30.05 -30.22 0.24
C THR A 230 -30.11 -28.72 -0.04
N VAL A 231 -31.27 -28.09 0.21
CA VAL A 231 -31.50 -26.65 0.05
C VAL A 231 -31.60 -25.92 1.39
N VAL A 232 -31.41 -24.60 1.40
CA VAL A 232 -31.37 -23.77 2.62
C VAL A 232 -32.62 -23.96 3.50
N ARG A 233 -33.83 -24.03 2.92
CA ARG A 233 -35.09 -24.25 3.66
C ARG A 233 -35.10 -25.52 4.51
N GLU A 234 -34.45 -26.60 4.05
CA GLU A 234 -34.43 -27.89 4.76
C GLU A 234 -33.52 -27.85 5.99
N LYS A 235 -32.50 -26.99 5.97
CA LYS A 235 -31.48 -26.88 7.03
C LYS A 235 -31.73 -25.73 8.01
N TYR A 236 -32.41 -24.66 7.57
CA TYR A 236 -32.60 -23.42 8.35
C TYR A 236 -34.06 -22.96 8.47
N GLY A 237 -34.99 -23.55 7.71
CA GLY A 237 -36.38 -23.08 7.60
C GLY A 237 -36.51 -21.81 6.77
N GLU A 238 -37.60 -21.08 6.98
CA GLU A 238 -37.87 -19.79 6.33
C GLU A 238 -36.81 -18.73 6.72
N ILE A 239 -36.40 -17.92 5.74
CA ILE A 239 -35.44 -16.83 5.92
C ILE A 239 -36.22 -15.57 6.31
N ALA A 240 -36.28 -15.31 7.62
CA ALA A 240 -36.99 -14.17 8.21
C ALA A 240 -36.36 -12.79 7.92
N ALA A 241 -35.77 -12.56 6.74
CA ALA A 241 -35.08 -11.33 6.36
C ALA A 241 -35.98 -10.07 6.35
N ALA A 242 -37.31 -10.24 6.33
CA ALA A 242 -38.29 -9.16 6.50
C ALA A 242 -38.49 -8.75 7.98
N GLN A 243 -38.12 -9.59 8.94
CA GLN A 243 -38.32 -9.36 10.37
C GLN A 243 -37.04 -8.82 11.02
N LEU A 244 -37.12 -7.62 11.58
CA LEU A 244 -36.02 -7.00 12.31
C LEU A 244 -35.94 -7.58 13.74
N VAL A 245 -35.50 -8.84 13.84
CA VAL A 245 -35.28 -9.52 15.13
C VAL A 245 -34.24 -8.75 15.94
N LEU A 246 -34.55 -8.49 17.20
CA LEU A 246 -33.61 -7.90 18.16
C LEU A 246 -33.16 -8.97 19.15
N THR A 247 -31.84 -9.19 19.23
CA THR A 247 -31.24 -10.14 20.16
C THR A 247 -30.56 -9.35 21.28
N PRO A 248 -31.15 -9.27 22.49
CA PRO A 248 -30.50 -8.61 23.62
C PRO A 248 -29.29 -9.42 24.09
N PRO A 249 -28.26 -8.78 24.69
CA PRO A 249 -27.18 -9.51 25.34
C PRO A 249 -27.73 -10.36 26.50
N GLY A 250 -27.30 -11.62 26.59
CA GLY A 250 -27.78 -12.56 27.60
C GLY A 250 -27.49 -12.13 29.04
N ALA A 251 -28.32 -12.62 29.96
CA ALA A 251 -28.10 -12.51 31.41
C ALA A 251 -27.18 -13.66 31.86
N TRP A 252 -25.90 -13.38 32.03
CA TRP A 252 -24.85 -14.39 32.26
C TRP A 252 -24.39 -14.46 33.71
N GLU A 253 -24.11 -15.68 34.19
CA GLU A 253 -23.37 -15.90 35.44
C GLU A 253 -21.87 -15.78 35.19
N TRP A 254 -21.26 -14.76 35.79
CA TRP A 254 -19.84 -14.39 35.58
C TRP A 254 -18.87 -15.29 36.35
N SER A 255 -18.91 -16.60 36.05
CA SER A 255 -17.94 -17.58 36.54
C SER A 255 -16.54 -17.36 35.95
N ALA A 256 -15.48 -17.81 36.63
CA ALA A 256 -14.11 -17.63 36.16
C ALA A 256 -13.82 -18.27 34.77
N PRO A 257 -14.33 -19.48 34.43
CA PRO A 257 -14.22 -20.02 33.07
C PRO A 257 -14.94 -19.16 32.03
N PHE A 258 -16.16 -18.72 32.33
CA PHE A 258 -16.95 -17.86 31.44
C PHE A 258 -16.24 -16.53 31.16
N VAL A 259 -15.63 -15.91 32.17
CA VAL A 259 -14.80 -14.70 32.02
C VAL A 259 -13.60 -14.95 31.11
N GLY A 260 -12.97 -16.13 31.20
CA GLY A 260 -11.86 -16.53 30.33
C GLY A 260 -12.28 -16.64 28.86
N ASP A 261 -13.31 -17.42 28.58
CA ASP A 261 -13.86 -17.61 27.23
C ASP A 261 -14.37 -16.29 26.63
N MET A 262 -15.07 -15.48 27.42
CA MET A 262 -15.56 -14.16 27.02
C MET A 262 -14.40 -13.21 26.68
N ALA A 263 -13.36 -13.16 27.53
CA ALA A 263 -12.18 -12.32 27.27
C ALA A 263 -11.41 -12.78 26.01
N TYR A 264 -11.30 -14.09 25.79
CA TYR A 264 -10.70 -14.67 24.58
C TYR A 264 -11.51 -14.32 23.31
N ALA A 265 -12.84 -14.49 23.34
CA ALA A 265 -13.71 -14.16 22.21
C ALA A 265 -13.70 -12.65 21.90
N VAL A 266 -13.76 -11.81 22.94
CA VAL A 266 -13.61 -10.36 22.82
C VAL A 266 -12.26 -9.99 22.19
N ALA A 267 -11.16 -10.58 22.65
CA ALA A 267 -9.82 -10.32 22.09
C ALA A 267 -9.72 -10.73 20.61
N ALA A 268 -10.29 -11.88 20.22
CA ALA A 268 -10.34 -12.31 18.84
C ALA A 268 -11.13 -11.32 17.96
N ILE A 269 -12.30 -10.86 18.44
CA ILE A 269 -13.15 -9.93 17.70
C ILE A 269 -12.48 -8.56 17.55
N VAL A 270 -11.90 -8.01 18.62
CA VAL A 270 -11.14 -6.73 18.57
C VAL A 270 -9.99 -6.83 17.58
N PHE A 271 -9.23 -7.94 17.60
CA PHE A 271 -8.09 -8.14 16.70
C PHE A 271 -8.52 -8.21 15.23
N VAL A 272 -9.48 -9.07 14.87
CA VAL A 272 -9.97 -9.21 13.49
C VAL A 272 -10.58 -7.90 12.99
N ALA A 273 -11.48 -7.29 13.78
CA ALA A 273 -12.17 -6.07 13.39
C ALA A 273 -11.19 -4.93 13.10
N ALA A 274 -10.24 -4.67 14.03
CA ALA A 274 -9.29 -3.58 13.89
C ALA A 274 -8.26 -3.82 12.77
N VAL A 275 -7.67 -5.01 12.71
CA VAL A 275 -6.60 -5.32 11.75
C VAL A 275 -7.14 -5.40 10.33
N GLU A 276 -8.24 -6.14 10.08
CA GLU A 276 -8.82 -6.25 8.74
C GLU A 276 -9.33 -4.88 8.25
N SER A 277 -9.99 -4.10 9.11
CA SER A 277 -10.50 -2.78 8.74
C SER A 277 -9.39 -1.78 8.39
N LEU A 278 -8.35 -1.68 9.23
CA LEU A 278 -7.26 -0.72 9.01
C LEU A 278 -6.42 -1.09 7.78
N LEU A 279 -6.21 -2.38 7.51
CA LEU A 279 -5.58 -2.85 6.28
C LEU A 279 -6.46 -2.60 5.05
N CYS A 280 -7.77 -2.88 5.16
CA CYS A 280 -8.74 -2.59 4.10
C CYS A 280 -8.77 -1.10 3.76
N SER A 281 -8.86 -0.20 4.75
CA SER A 281 -8.84 1.25 4.56
C SER A 281 -7.55 1.77 3.91
N ARG A 282 -6.38 1.29 4.36
CA ARG A 282 -5.08 1.63 3.76
C ARG A 282 -4.97 1.20 2.30
N MET A 283 -5.47 -0.01 2.00
CA MET A 283 -5.46 -0.52 0.62
C MET A 283 -6.53 0.16 -0.24
N ALA A 284 -7.65 0.59 0.34
CA ALA A 284 -8.71 1.32 -0.35
C ALA A 284 -8.23 2.67 -0.90
N ASP A 285 -7.55 3.48 -0.08
CA ASP A 285 -6.97 4.76 -0.53
C ASP A 285 -5.94 4.58 -1.65
N ARG A 286 -5.10 3.54 -1.57
CA ARG A 286 -4.14 3.18 -2.62
C ARG A 286 -4.85 2.77 -3.91
N LEU A 287 -5.84 1.87 -3.82
CA LEU A 287 -6.58 1.34 -4.97
C LEU A 287 -7.47 2.38 -5.64
N ALA A 288 -8.01 3.33 -4.87
CA ALA A 288 -8.76 4.47 -5.39
C ALA A 288 -7.87 5.59 -5.94
N ASN A 289 -6.55 5.53 -5.73
CA ASN A 289 -5.61 6.62 -6.00
C ASN A 289 -6.09 7.95 -5.36
N ASN A 290 -6.47 7.89 -4.07
CA ASN A 290 -7.11 8.99 -3.35
C ASN A 290 -6.17 10.19 -3.23
N LYS A 291 -6.52 11.29 -3.91
CA LYS A 291 -5.80 12.58 -3.89
C LYS A 291 -6.43 13.63 -2.96
N GLY A 292 -7.48 13.26 -2.25
CA GLY A 292 -8.16 14.11 -1.28
C GLY A 292 -7.72 13.79 0.16
N ILE A 293 -8.65 14.00 1.09
CA ILE A 293 -8.54 13.59 2.49
C ILE A 293 -8.34 12.05 2.55
N PRO A 294 -7.25 11.55 3.16
CA PRO A 294 -7.02 10.13 3.38
C PRO A 294 -7.92 9.60 4.51
N PHE A 295 -7.99 8.28 4.65
CA PHE A 295 -8.72 7.64 5.75
C PHE A 295 -8.17 8.05 7.13
N ASP A 296 -9.06 8.14 8.12
CA ASP A 296 -8.70 8.38 9.52
C ASP A 296 -8.66 7.06 10.31
N PRO A 297 -7.48 6.58 10.79
CA PRO A 297 -7.37 5.33 11.54
C PRO A 297 -8.15 5.30 12.87
N ASP A 298 -8.27 6.44 13.54
CA ASP A 298 -8.92 6.53 14.85
C ASP A 298 -10.45 6.57 14.68
N LYS A 299 -10.93 7.29 13.66
CA LYS A 299 -12.36 7.29 13.28
C LYS A 299 -12.77 5.94 12.69
N GLU A 300 -11.85 5.23 12.03
CA GLU A 300 -12.11 3.87 11.55
C GLU A 300 -12.31 2.88 12.72
N LEU A 301 -11.49 2.91 13.77
CA LEU A 301 -11.74 2.10 14.97
C LEU A 301 -13.04 2.49 15.70
N TRP A 302 -13.37 3.78 15.74
CA TRP A 302 -14.68 4.24 16.24
C TRP A 302 -15.85 3.65 15.45
N GLY A 303 -15.80 3.74 14.12
CA GLY A 303 -16.83 3.16 13.24
C GLY A 303 -16.94 1.64 13.39
N GLN A 304 -15.83 0.91 13.47
CA GLN A 304 -15.83 -0.53 13.74
C GLN A 304 -16.38 -0.86 15.13
N GLY A 305 -16.14 -0.01 16.13
CA GLY A 305 -16.74 -0.15 17.44
C GLY A 305 -18.27 -0.09 17.40
N LEU A 306 -18.82 0.92 16.73
CA LEU A 306 -20.26 1.04 16.54
C LEU A 306 -20.83 -0.09 15.68
N VAL A 307 -20.13 -0.54 14.63
CA VAL A 307 -20.52 -1.72 13.84
C VAL A 307 -20.69 -2.95 14.73
N ASN A 308 -19.70 -3.24 15.58
CA ASN A 308 -19.72 -4.45 16.43
C ASN A 308 -20.60 -4.32 17.69
N ILE A 309 -21.06 -3.10 18.04
CA ILE A 309 -22.15 -2.88 19.01
C ILE A 309 -23.53 -3.07 18.36
N PHE A 310 -23.81 -2.39 17.24
CA PHE A 310 -25.17 -2.36 16.67
C PHE A 310 -25.54 -3.63 15.91
N VAL A 311 -24.61 -4.20 15.11
CA VAL A 311 -24.93 -5.36 14.26
C VAL A 311 -25.45 -6.57 15.03
N PRO A 312 -24.87 -6.98 16.19
CA PRO A 312 -25.37 -8.12 16.95
C PRO A 312 -26.73 -7.86 17.60
N ILE A 313 -27.02 -6.61 18.00
CA ILE A 313 -28.32 -6.23 18.55
C ILE A 313 -29.44 -6.48 17.52
N PHE A 314 -29.18 -6.21 16.23
CA PHE A 314 -30.08 -6.55 15.11
C PHE A 314 -29.92 -8.01 14.64
N ASN A 315 -29.79 -8.94 15.59
CA ASN A 315 -29.61 -10.39 15.39
C ASN A 315 -28.41 -10.79 14.50
N GLY A 316 -27.44 -9.90 14.31
CA GLY A 316 -26.25 -10.15 13.52
C GLY A 316 -25.11 -10.76 14.33
N PHE A 317 -23.88 -10.56 13.86
CA PHE A 317 -22.65 -11.09 14.45
C PHE A 317 -21.46 -10.15 14.16
N PRO A 318 -20.24 -10.36 14.70
CA PRO A 318 -19.09 -9.51 14.43
C PRO A 318 -18.85 -9.25 12.93
N HIS A 319 -18.61 -7.99 12.56
CA HIS A 319 -18.49 -7.53 11.17
C HIS A 319 -17.36 -6.50 11.03
N THR A 320 -16.75 -6.40 9.84
CA THR A 320 -15.66 -5.45 9.58
C THR A 320 -15.59 -4.96 8.12
N GLY A 321 -14.62 -4.10 7.80
CA GLY A 321 -14.34 -3.61 6.45
C GLY A 321 -13.72 -4.72 5.58
N ALA A 322 -14.31 -5.00 4.41
CA ALA A 322 -13.97 -6.18 3.63
C ALA A 322 -13.27 -5.82 2.31
N LEU A 323 -11.97 -6.12 2.20
CA LEU A 323 -11.11 -5.66 1.11
C LEU A 323 -11.66 -5.99 -0.29
N ALA A 324 -12.15 -7.22 -0.52
CA ALA A 324 -12.70 -7.62 -1.82
C ALA A 324 -13.96 -6.81 -2.21
N ARG A 325 -14.84 -6.50 -1.25
CA ARG A 325 -16.07 -5.73 -1.49
C ARG A 325 -15.77 -4.23 -1.67
N THR A 326 -14.79 -3.71 -0.93
CA THR A 326 -14.22 -2.36 -1.13
C THR A 326 -13.56 -2.23 -2.50
N ALA A 327 -12.80 -3.24 -2.95
CA ALA A 327 -12.16 -3.23 -4.26
C ALA A 327 -13.17 -3.23 -5.43
N ILE A 328 -14.28 -3.97 -5.28
CA ILE A 328 -15.40 -3.92 -6.23
C ILE A 328 -16.06 -2.53 -6.22
N ASN A 329 -16.33 -1.96 -5.04
CA ASN A 329 -16.91 -0.62 -4.87
C ASN A 329 -16.10 0.47 -5.60
N ILE A 330 -14.78 0.47 -5.43
CA ILE A 330 -13.85 1.38 -6.10
C ILE A 330 -13.84 1.15 -7.62
N ARG A 331 -13.79 -0.10 -8.08
CA ARG A 331 -13.80 -0.45 -9.52
C ARG A 331 -15.11 -0.10 -10.23
N LEU A 332 -16.22 -0.02 -9.50
CA LEU A 332 -17.50 0.47 -9.99
C LEU A 332 -17.59 2.01 -10.04
N GLY A 333 -16.58 2.71 -9.50
CA GLY A 333 -16.48 4.17 -9.52
C GLY A 333 -17.07 4.88 -8.28
N ALA A 334 -17.26 4.18 -7.16
CA ALA A 334 -17.67 4.83 -5.90
C ALA A 334 -16.60 5.84 -5.42
N ILE A 335 -17.05 7.00 -4.96
CA ILE A 335 -16.18 8.08 -4.48
C ILE A 335 -16.51 8.61 -3.08
N SER A 336 -17.63 8.19 -2.48
CA SER A 336 -17.99 8.63 -1.12
C SER A 336 -18.70 7.55 -0.30
N PRO A 337 -18.86 7.76 1.04
CA PRO A 337 -19.60 6.83 1.91
C PRO A 337 -21.06 6.61 1.49
N LEU A 338 -21.63 7.47 0.64
CA LEU A 338 -22.99 7.33 0.10
C LEU A 338 -23.21 5.96 -0.55
N ALA A 339 -22.21 5.39 -1.24
CA ALA A 339 -22.30 4.05 -1.81
C ALA A 339 -22.57 2.96 -0.74
N GLY A 340 -22.00 3.10 0.46
CA GLY A 340 -22.22 2.20 1.60
C GLY A 340 -23.60 2.36 2.24
N ILE A 341 -24.13 3.58 2.28
CA ILE A 341 -25.48 3.90 2.75
C ILE A 341 -26.53 3.35 1.76
N LEU A 342 -26.35 3.57 0.46
CA LEU A 342 -27.23 3.06 -0.58
C LEU A 342 -27.19 1.53 -0.67
N LYS A 343 -26.03 0.91 -0.47
CA LYS A 343 -25.89 -0.55 -0.32
C LYS A 343 -26.75 -1.09 0.84
N PHE A 344 -26.94 -0.38 1.96
CA PHE A 344 -27.88 -0.82 3.01
C PHE A 344 -29.31 -0.88 2.49
N VAL A 345 -29.79 0.18 1.83
CA VAL A 345 -31.15 0.25 1.26
C VAL A 345 -31.35 -0.83 0.20
N PHE A 346 -30.44 -0.95 -0.77
CA PHE A 346 -30.52 -1.97 -1.82
C PHE A 346 -30.40 -3.39 -1.27
N LYS A 347 -29.56 -3.65 -0.27
CA LYS A 347 -29.43 -5.00 0.30
C LYS A 347 -30.70 -5.43 1.03
N LEU A 348 -31.35 -4.54 1.80
CA LEU A 348 -32.62 -4.89 2.47
C LEU A 348 -33.77 -5.04 1.47
N ALA A 349 -33.92 -4.12 0.50
CA ALA A 349 -34.96 -4.22 -0.51
C ALA A 349 -34.82 -5.51 -1.36
N LEU A 350 -33.59 -5.85 -1.76
CA LEU A 350 -33.30 -7.07 -2.52
C LEU A 350 -33.43 -8.34 -1.66
N ALA A 351 -33.07 -8.29 -0.37
CA ALA A 351 -33.27 -9.41 0.55
C ALA A 351 -34.75 -9.70 0.81
N PHE A 352 -35.57 -8.66 0.97
CA PHE A 352 -37.02 -8.78 1.09
C PHE A 352 -37.64 -9.41 -0.17
N TYR A 353 -37.25 -8.94 -1.36
CA TYR A 353 -37.75 -9.47 -2.63
C TYR A 353 -37.25 -10.90 -2.94
N LEU A 354 -36.03 -11.26 -2.52
CA LEU A 354 -35.43 -12.56 -2.81
C LEU A 354 -35.60 -13.61 -1.70
N ALA A 355 -36.25 -13.33 -0.56
CA ALA A 355 -36.28 -14.23 0.61
C ALA A 355 -36.64 -15.69 0.23
N THR A 356 -37.79 -15.90 -0.41
CA THR A 356 -38.26 -17.23 -0.87
C THR A 356 -37.37 -17.86 -1.95
N TYR A 357 -36.65 -17.06 -2.72
CA TYR A 357 -35.67 -17.57 -3.70
C TYR A 357 -34.33 -17.95 -3.06
N LEU A 358 -33.97 -17.34 -1.93
CA LEU A 358 -32.79 -17.67 -1.14
C LEU A 358 -32.99 -18.95 -0.31
N GLU A 359 -34.23 -19.26 0.06
CA GLU A 359 -34.65 -20.51 0.72
C GLU A 359 -34.46 -21.75 -0.18
N MET A 360 -34.64 -21.59 -1.50
CA MET A 360 -34.46 -22.65 -2.51
C MET A 360 -32.99 -22.88 -2.92
N VAL A 361 -32.03 -22.16 -2.31
CA VAL A 361 -30.61 -22.24 -2.72
C VAL A 361 -30.01 -23.58 -2.29
N PRO A 362 -29.34 -24.33 -3.19
CA PRO A 362 -28.61 -25.53 -2.82
C PRO A 362 -27.44 -25.21 -1.90
N MET A 363 -27.28 -25.98 -0.82
CA MET A 363 -26.15 -25.82 0.11
C MET A 363 -24.79 -26.00 -0.61
N ALA A 364 -24.72 -26.89 -1.59
CA ALA A 364 -23.58 -27.05 -2.49
C ALA A 364 -23.20 -25.77 -3.24
N CYS A 365 -24.18 -24.96 -3.66
CA CYS A 365 -23.91 -23.67 -4.28
C CYS A 365 -23.24 -22.70 -3.30
N ILE A 366 -23.65 -22.72 -2.03
CA ILE A 366 -23.05 -21.90 -0.97
C ILE A 366 -21.62 -22.36 -0.69
N GLY A 367 -21.39 -23.67 -0.60
CA GLY A 367 -20.05 -24.26 -0.53
C GLY A 367 -19.15 -23.83 -1.70
N GLY A 368 -19.68 -23.85 -2.93
CA GLY A 368 -18.99 -23.37 -4.13
C GLY A 368 -18.59 -21.89 -4.09
N ILE A 369 -19.47 -21.01 -3.60
CA ILE A 369 -19.17 -19.57 -3.37
C ILE A 369 -18.07 -19.41 -2.32
N LEU A 370 -18.06 -20.23 -1.27
CA LEU A 370 -17.09 -20.14 -0.19
C LEU A 370 -15.73 -20.73 -0.57
N LEU A 371 -15.68 -21.77 -1.40
CA LEU A 371 -14.46 -22.24 -2.05
C LEU A 371 -13.90 -21.17 -3.03
N TYR A 372 -14.76 -20.46 -3.77
CA TYR A 372 -14.33 -19.30 -4.55
C TYR A 372 -13.69 -18.22 -3.65
N VAL A 373 -14.32 -17.89 -2.52
CA VAL A 373 -13.74 -16.92 -1.55
C VAL A 373 -12.39 -17.41 -1.03
N ALA A 374 -12.29 -18.66 -0.55
CA ALA A 374 -11.05 -19.22 -0.03
C ALA A 374 -9.91 -19.18 -1.05
N THR A 375 -10.16 -19.60 -2.30
CA THR A 375 -9.16 -19.54 -3.38
C THR A 375 -8.80 -18.11 -3.82
N ASN A 376 -9.66 -17.11 -3.53
CA ASN A 376 -9.40 -15.70 -3.82
C ASN A 376 -8.77 -14.94 -2.63
N MET A 377 -8.70 -15.54 -1.44
CA MET A 377 -7.97 -14.98 -0.29
C MET A 377 -6.45 -15.14 -0.44
N VAL A 378 -6.00 -16.28 -0.96
CA VAL A 378 -4.58 -16.62 -1.10
C VAL A 378 -4.00 -16.02 -2.39
N LYS A 379 -3.12 -15.03 -2.27
CA LYS A 379 -2.49 -14.35 -3.42
C LYS A 379 -1.04 -14.79 -3.60
N GLY A 380 -0.69 -15.24 -4.81
CA GLY A 380 0.68 -15.64 -5.14
C GLY A 380 1.71 -14.49 -5.04
N GLN A 381 1.29 -13.24 -5.27
CA GLN A 381 2.14 -12.05 -5.12
C GLN A 381 2.57 -11.87 -3.65
N GLU A 382 1.61 -11.86 -2.72
CA GLU A 382 1.87 -11.70 -1.28
C GLU A 382 2.74 -12.86 -0.72
N ILE A 383 2.55 -14.09 -1.23
CA ILE A 383 3.46 -15.22 -0.92
C ILE A 383 4.87 -14.94 -1.45
N THR A 384 5.01 -14.44 -2.69
CA THR A 384 6.31 -14.15 -3.32
C THR A 384 7.05 -13.02 -2.59
N GLU A 385 6.34 -11.99 -2.14
CA GLU A 385 6.87 -10.93 -1.28
C GLU A 385 7.41 -11.50 0.04
N VAL A 386 6.68 -12.42 0.70
CA VAL A 386 7.15 -13.10 1.91
C VAL A 386 8.35 -14.03 1.65
N LEU A 387 8.43 -14.68 0.48
CA LEU A 387 9.61 -15.45 0.07
C LEU A 387 10.85 -14.56 -0.06
N ALA A 388 10.71 -13.35 -0.61
CA ALA A 388 11.81 -12.38 -0.73
C ALA A 388 12.32 -11.85 0.62
N HIS A 389 11.48 -11.82 1.66
CA HIS A 389 11.88 -11.46 3.03
C HIS A 389 12.68 -12.54 3.78
N GLY A 390 12.96 -13.68 3.16
CA GLY A 390 13.95 -14.65 3.64
C GLY A 390 13.46 -15.62 4.72
N ARG A 391 14.32 -16.58 5.07
CA ARG A 391 13.97 -17.85 5.72
C ARG A 391 13.15 -17.73 7.01
N PHE A 392 13.37 -16.70 7.83
CA PHE A 392 12.57 -16.49 9.05
C PHE A 392 11.12 -16.09 8.74
N HIS A 393 10.90 -15.16 7.81
CA HIS A 393 9.55 -14.74 7.40
C HIS A 393 8.78 -15.87 6.70
N ILE A 394 9.47 -16.69 5.91
CA ILE A 394 8.90 -17.90 5.30
C ILE A 394 8.47 -18.89 6.40
N GLY A 395 9.35 -19.19 7.36
CA GLY A 395 9.04 -20.10 8.47
C GLY A 395 7.89 -19.59 9.34
N LEU A 396 7.83 -18.29 9.59
CA LEU A 396 6.77 -17.63 10.35
C LEU A 396 5.42 -17.66 9.61
N MET A 397 5.41 -17.49 8.29
CA MET A 397 4.21 -17.66 7.46
C MET A 397 3.67 -19.09 7.53
N VAL A 398 4.54 -20.08 7.32
CA VAL A 398 4.16 -21.51 7.36
C VAL A 398 3.69 -21.91 8.77
N PHE A 399 4.39 -21.47 9.82
CA PHE A 399 3.98 -21.68 11.20
C PHE A 399 2.58 -21.11 11.47
N THR A 400 2.33 -19.85 11.08
CA THR A 400 1.03 -19.22 11.32
C THR A 400 -0.09 -19.96 10.57
N ALA A 401 0.15 -20.37 9.33
CA ALA A 401 -0.82 -21.13 8.54
C ALA A 401 -1.18 -22.46 9.22
N LEU A 402 -0.17 -23.25 9.62
CA LEU A 402 -0.38 -24.53 10.30
C LEU A 402 -1.03 -24.37 11.68
N ALA A 403 -0.61 -23.39 12.47
CA ALA A 403 -1.19 -23.14 13.80
C ALA A 403 -2.68 -22.80 13.72
N VAL A 404 -3.09 -21.95 12.77
CA VAL A 404 -4.51 -21.59 12.54
C VAL A 404 -5.37 -22.77 12.06
N ILE A 405 -4.76 -23.79 11.47
CA ILE A 405 -5.43 -25.03 11.04
C ILE A 405 -5.51 -26.06 12.19
N VAL A 406 -4.50 -26.10 13.06
CA VAL A 406 -4.35 -27.13 14.11
C VAL A 406 -5.00 -26.73 15.45
N THR A 407 -4.89 -25.47 15.87
CA THR A 407 -5.55 -24.96 17.08
C THR A 407 -6.79 -24.14 16.73
N ASP A 408 -6.59 -22.89 16.31
CA ASP A 408 -7.61 -21.88 16.09
C ASP A 408 -6.95 -20.58 15.56
N PHE A 409 -7.76 -19.60 15.17
CA PHE A 409 -7.29 -18.30 14.67
C PHE A 409 -6.43 -17.51 15.68
N LEU A 410 -6.92 -17.29 16.90
CA LEU A 410 -6.31 -16.30 17.81
C LEU A 410 -5.02 -16.84 18.41
N THR A 411 -5.01 -18.09 18.87
CA THR A 411 -3.82 -18.79 19.34
C THR A 411 -2.76 -18.87 18.24
N GLY A 412 -3.16 -19.18 17.00
CA GLY A 412 -2.25 -19.24 15.86
C GLY A 412 -1.57 -17.89 15.57
N VAL A 413 -2.33 -16.80 15.61
CA VAL A 413 -1.79 -15.45 15.35
C VAL A 413 -1.02 -14.88 16.54
N LEU A 414 -1.48 -15.07 17.78
CA LEU A 414 -0.79 -14.59 18.98
C LEU A 414 0.53 -15.34 19.23
N SER A 415 0.58 -16.66 18.99
CA SER A 415 1.83 -17.42 19.10
C SER A 415 2.83 -17.00 18.02
N ALA A 416 2.39 -16.77 16.79
CA ALA A 416 3.23 -16.23 15.72
C ALA A 416 3.76 -14.83 16.06
N LEU A 417 2.93 -13.94 16.60
CA LEU A 417 3.34 -12.62 17.08
C LEU A 417 4.35 -12.74 18.23
N ALA A 418 4.13 -13.65 19.19
CA ALA A 418 5.06 -13.88 20.30
C ALA A 418 6.43 -14.35 19.78
N ILE A 419 6.46 -15.29 18.83
CA ILE A 419 7.70 -15.75 18.15
C ILE A 419 8.40 -14.57 17.45
N PHE A 420 7.66 -13.73 16.74
CA PHE A 420 8.20 -12.55 16.05
C PHE A 420 8.82 -11.53 17.03
N TRP A 421 8.09 -11.12 18.07
CA TRP A 421 8.59 -10.17 19.06
C TRP A 421 9.74 -10.73 19.90
N LEU A 422 9.73 -12.03 20.20
CA LEU A 422 10.83 -12.70 20.89
C LEU A 422 12.09 -12.77 20.01
N GLN A 423 11.93 -13.09 18.71
CA GLN A 423 13.01 -13.05 17.73
C GLN A 423 13.57 -11.64 17.58
N GLN A 424 12.72 -10.62 17.41
CA GLN A 424 13.18 -9.22 17.37
C GLN A 424 13.93 -8.83 18.65
N ARG A 425 13.46 -9.23 19.84
CA ARG A 425 14.15 -8.93 21.10
C ARG A 425 15.52 -9.60 21.20
N PHE A 426 15.64 -10.87 20.81
CA PHE A 426 16.93 -11.57 20.79
C PHE A 426 17.89 -11.06 19.70
N PHE A 427 17.39 -10.71 18.51
CA PHE A 427 18.23 -10.16 17.45
C PHE A 427 18.62 -8.70 17.67
N ALA A 428 17.75 -7.87 18.27
CA ALA A 428 18.13 -6.55 18.74
C ALA A 428 19.18 -6.62 19.86
N GLN A 429 19.06 -7.58 20.80
CA GLN A 429 20.12 -7.85 21.78
C GLN A 429 21.40 -8.42 21.13
N SER A 430 21.29 -9.16 20.03
CA SER A 430 22.44 -9.69 19.29
C SER A 430 23.14 -8.62 18.45
N GLN A 431 22.40 -7.64 17.90
CA GLN A 431 22.97 -6.46 17.26
C GLN A 431 23.54 -5.47 18.29
N ALA A 432 22.96 -5.38 19.50
CA ALA A 432 23.55 -4.60 20.60
C ALA A 432 24.77 -5.28 21.23
N LYS A 433 24.88 -6.61 21.18
CA LYS A 433 26.06 -7.38 21.63
C LYS A 433 27.12 -7.54 20.54
N ALA A 434 26.74 -7.55 19.27
CA ALA A 434 27.61 -7.28 18.15
C ALA A 434 27.99 -5.80 18.21
N ARG A 435 28.92 -5.49 19.12
CA ARG A 435 29.61 -4.20 19.15
C ARG A 435 29.98 -3.87 17.70
N PRO A 436 29.73 -2.65 17.19
CA PRO A 436 30.40 -2.23 15.97
C PRO A 436 31.89 -2.50 16.17
N ALA A 437 32.53 -3.13 15.17
CA ALA A 437 33.96 -3.36 15.18
C ALA A 437 34.60 -2.01 15.52
N LYS A 438 35.33 -1.96 16.65
CA LYS A 438 35.55 -0.74 17.44
C LYS A 438 36.12 0.33 16.50
N SER A 439 35.28 1.27 16.06
CA SER A 439 35.72 2.32 15.15
C SER A 439 36.77 3.12 15.89
N THR A 440 38.02 2.99 15.44
CA THR A 440 39.04 3.99 15.68
C THR A 440 38.48 5.34 15.26
N ASP A 441 38.78 6.40 16.03
CA ASP A 441 38.17 7.73 15.83
C ASP A 441 38.56 8.37 14.48
N ASP A 442 39.49 7.72 13.76
CA ASP A 442 39.91 8.01 12.41
C ASP A 442 38.85 7.60 11.36
N ARG A 443 37.71 8.32 11.34
CA ARG A 443 36.90 8.40 10.11
C ARG A 443 37.72 9.09 9.03
N VAL A 444 37.73 8.52 7.83
CA VAL A 444 38.69 8.85 6.76
C VAL A 444 38.79 10.36 6.51
N SER A 445 39.93 10.94 6.88
CA SER A 445 40.32 12.26 6.42
C SER A 445 40.88 12.13 4.99
N ILE A 446 40.23 12.79 4.03
CA ILE A 446 40.72 12.84 2.66
C ILE A 446 41.99 13.69 2.66
N ALA A 447 43.15 13.03 2.55
CA ALA A 447 44.45 13.69 2.48
C ALA A 447 44.50 14.63 1.28
N GLY A 448 44.87 15.89 1.52
CA GLY A 448 44.62 16.97 0.56
C GLY A 448 45.74 17.18 -0.44
N GLU A 449 45.46 16.99 -1.73
CA GLU A 449 46.28 17.57 -2.82
C GLU A 449 45.45 18.08 -4.02
N LEU A 450 44.33 18.77 -3.75
CA LEU A 450 43.58 19.53 -4.78
C LEU A 450 42.82 20.76 -4.20
N ALA A 451 43.31 21.34 -3.10
CA ALA A 451 42.57 22.27 -2.24
C ALA A 451 42.67 23.79 -2.60
N LEU A 452 43.10 24.16 -3.81
CA LEU A 452 43.40 25.57 -4.18
C LEU A 452 42.74 26.04 -5.48
N ALA A 453 41.40 26.17 -5.48
CA ALA A 453 40.67 26.74 -6.63
C ALA A 453 39.45 27.63 -6.30
N ARG A 454 38.69 27.37 -5.23
CA ARG A 454 37.31 27.93 -5.06
C ARG A 454 37.05 28.62 -3.71
N ARG A 455 37.77 29.72 -3.41
CA ARG A 455 37.44 30.63 -2.28
C ARG A 455 36.80 31.94 -2.78
N PRO A 456 35.55 32.27 -2.43
CA PRO A 456 35.01 33.60 -2.66
C PRO A 456 35.76 34.61 -1.77
N ARG A 457 36.13 35.77 -2.35
CA ARG A 457 36.87 36.82 -1.64
C ARG A 457 35.91 37.81 -0.98
N HIS A 458 36.29 38.25 0.22
CA HIS A 458 35.62 39.23 1.10
C HIS A 458 34.39 38.70 1.87
N ALA A 459 34.55 38.65 3.18
CA ALA A 459 33.48 38.76 4.16
C ALA A 459 33.86 39.91 5.12
N VAL A 460 32.87 40.61 5.67
CA VAL A 460 33.08 41.70 6.65
C VAL A 460 32.26 41.36 7.89
N GLU A 461 32.88 41.42 9.06
CA GLU A 461 32.25 41.07 10.33
C GLU A 461 31.51 42.26 10.95
N GLY A 462 30.53 41.96 11.80
CA GLY A 462 29.71 42.94 12.52
C GLY A 462 29.71 42.66 14.03
N PRO A 463 29.36 43.66 14.87
CA PRO A 463 29.64 43.63 16.30
C PRO A 463 28.84 42.60 17.11
N GLU A 464 29.45 42.11 18.19
CA GLU A 464 29.05 40.91 18.96
C GLU A 464 27.77 41.04 19.82
N SER A 465 27.17 42.23 19.93
CA SER A 465 26.22 42.58 20.98
C SER A 465 24.77 42.09 20.81
N SER A 466 24.53 40.96 20.10
CA SER A 466 23.17 40.53 19.71
C SER A 466 22.95 39.00 19.62
N HIS A 467 23.39 38.26 20.65
CA HIS A 467 23.32 36.78 20.68
C HIS A 467 22.44 36.20 21.80
N LYS A 468 21.34 35.51 21.41
CA LYS A 468 20.92 34.18 21.93
C LYS A 468 19.75 33.60 21.11
N TRP A 469 19.50 32.30 21.29
CA TRP A 469 18.41 31.44 20.77
C TRP A 469 18.23 31.18 19.25
N LEU A 470 18.82 31.96 18.33
CA LEU A 470 18.79 31.65 16.88
C LEU A 470 20.18 31.77 16.21
N ARG A 471 21.05 30.77 16.38
CA ARG A 471 22.40 30.75 15.73
C ARG A 471 22.39 30.19 14.30
N ASN A 472 21.72 29.06 14.04
CA ASN A 472 21.85 28.32 12.77
C ASN A 472 21.33 29.05 11.51
N ILE A 473 20.44 30.04 11.67
CA ILE A 473 19.82 30.78 10.55
C ILE A 473 20.67 32.00 10.11
N ARG A 474 21.78 32.31 10.81
CA ARG A 474 22.46 33.61 10.69
C ARG A 474 23.70 33.68 9.80
N GLN A 475 24.22 32.55 9.30
CA GLN A 475 25.20 32.55 8.22
C GLN A 475 24.47 32.41 6.88
N ARG A 476 24.58 33.41 6.00
CA ARG A 476 23.89 33.39 4.70
C ARG A 476 24.45 32.28 3.81
N GLY A 477 23.56 31.57 3.12
CA GLY A 477 23.93 30.77 1.96
C GLY A 477 24.50 31.64 0.84
N HIS A 478 25.27 31.01 -0.06
CA HIS A 478 25.80 31.64 -1.26
C HIS A 478 25.15 31.01 -2.49
N VAL A 479 24.86 31.83 -3.51
CA VAL A 479 24.42 31.37 -4.83
C VAL A 479 25.26 32.10 -5.86
N ALA A 480 26.07 31.36 -6.62
CA ALA A 480 26.92 31.94 -7.65
C ALA A 480 26.08 32.71 -8.70
N PRO A 481 26.56 33.83 -9.27
CA PRO A 481 25.78 34.61 -10.25
C PRO A 481 25.37 33.84 -11.51
N THR A 482 26.03 32.72 -11.79
CA THR A 482 25.79 31.80 -12.91
C THR A 482 24.76 30.70 -12.61
N ALA A 483 24.47 30.43 -11.34
CA ALA A 483 23.52 29.42 -10.90
C ALA A 483 22.06 29.87 -11.04
N TYR A 484 21.14 28.91 -11.13
CA TYR A 484 19.70 29.14 -11.22
C TYR A 484 18.95 28.35 -10.15
N VAL A 485 18.11 29.06 -9.38
CA VAL A 485 17.12 28.47 -8.49
C VAL A 485 15.72 28.82 -9.03
N HIS A 486 14.88 27.81 -9.27
CA HIS A 486 13.53 28.02 -9.77
C HIS A 486 12.64 28.72 -8.72
N PRO A 487 11.73 29.66 -9.10
CA PRO A 487 10.86 30.36 -8.14
C PRO A 487 9.91 29.49 -7.31
N LYS A 488 9.75 28.20 -7.66
CA LYS A 488 9.00 27.19 -6.88
C LYS A 488 9.89 26.22 -6.10
N ALA A 489 11.20 26.48 -6.00
CA ALA A 489 12.12 25.73 -5.14
C ALA A 489 12.20 26.39 -3.76
N ASN A 490 12.32 25.58 -2.72
CA ASN A 490 12.63 26.05 -1.37
C ASN A 490 14.10 25.77 -1.08
N VAL A 491 14.91 26.81 -0.88
CA VAL A 491 16.31 26.70 -0.45
C VAL A 491 16.48 27.47 0.86
N VAL A 492 16.78 26.77 1.95
CA VAL A 492 16.71 27.29 3.32
C VAL A 492 17.99 26.93 4.09
N GLY A 493 18.50 27.86 4.90
CA GLY A 493 19.70 27.67 5.73
C GLY A 493 21.02 28.03 5.02
N ARG A 494 22.16 27.57 5.56
CA ARG A 494 23.49 27.81 4.97
C ARG A 494 23.76 26.81 3.84
N VAL A 495 23.23 27.12 2.65
CA VAL A 495 23.45 26.38 1.40
C VAL A 495 24.41 27.16 0.50
N LEU A 496 25.45 26.51 -0.03
CA LEU A 496 26.39 27.11 -0.98
C LEU A 496 26.22 26.45 -2.36
N LEU A 497 25.73 27.20 -3.34
CA LEU A 497 25.60 26.78 -4.74
C LEU A 497 26.73 27.42 -5.57
N SER A 498 27.58 26.57 -6.15
CA SER A 498 28.69 26.97 -7.05
C SER A 498 28.20 27.36 -8.45
N ASP A 499 29.14 27.63 -9.36
CA ASP A 499 28.81 28.07 -10.72
C ASP A 499 27.95 27.06 -11.52
N HIS A 500 27.04 27.61 -12.32
CA HIS A 500 26.08 26.89 -13.18
C HIS A 500 25.10 25.93 -12.49
N VAL A 501 25.07 25.86 -11.16
CA VAL A 501 24.16 24.94 -10.43
C VAL A 501 22.70 25.19 -10.82
N HIS A 502 21.97 24.12 -11.12
CA HIS A 502 20.55 24.15 -11.48
C HIS A 502 19.69 23.56 -10.35
N VAL A 503 18.71 24.32 -9.85
CA VAL A 503 17.71 23.83 -8.88
C VAL A 503 16.31 24.04 -9.47
N ALA A 504 15.62 22.94 -9.77
CA ALA A 504 14.36 22.90 -10.52
C ALA A 504 13.10 23.12 -9.66
N ALA A 505 11.90 22.83 -10.17
CA ALA A 505 10.64 23.18 -9.51
C ALA A 505 10.22 22.18 -8.42
N GLY A 506 9.65 22.69 -7.32
CA GLY A 506 9.17 21.86 -6.20
C GLY A 506 10.28 21.26 -5.33
N THR A 507 11.54 21.38 -5.74
CA THR A 507 12.73 20.96 -5.00
C THR A 507 12.81 21.64 -3.63
N SER A 508 13.21 20.90 -2.59
CA SER A 508 13.28 21.37 -1.20
C SER A 508 14.65 21.05 -0.59
N VAL A 509 15.54 22.05 -0.55
CA VAL A 509 16.88 21.97 0.05
C VAL A 509 16.88 22.70 1.39
N ARG A 510 17.05 21.94 2.49
CA ARG A 510 16.82 22.42 3.86
C ARG A 510 18.01 22.14 4.79
N ALA A 511 18.89 23.13 4.85
CA ALA A 511 20.06 23.19 5.72
C ALA A 511 19.77 24.00 7.02
N ASP A 512 18.55 23.91 7.55
CA ASP A 512 18.11 24.62 8.76
C ASP A 512 18.22 23.79 10.06
N GLU A 513 18.26 22.46 9.96
CA GLU A 513 18.52 21.54 11.08
C GLU A 513 19.98 21.05 11.09
N GLY A 514 20.35 20.15 10.18
CA GLY A 514 21.76 19.89 9.81
C GLY A 514 22.26 20.94 8.81
N THR A 515 23.49 21.44 9.00
CA THR A 515 24.06 22.55 8.22
C THR A 515 25.59 22.53 8.34
N PRO A 516 26.40 23.03 7.37
CA PRO A 516 26.05 23.63 6.08
C PRO A 516 25.92 22.60 4.94
N PHE A 517 25.33 23.01 3.81
CA PHE A 517 25.32 22.22 2.56
C PHE A 517 26.17 22.87 1.46
N PHE A 518 26.86 22.06 0.65
CA PHE A 518 27.63 22.49 -0.53
C PHE A 518 27.14 21.78 -1.80
N PHE A 519 27.15 22.51 -2.92
CA PHE A 519 26.93 21.98 -4.27
C PHE A 519 28.01 22.53 -5.20
N GLY A 520 28.78 21.63 -5.83
CA GLY A 520 29.86 21.92 -6.77
C GLY A 520 29.37 22.45 -8.12
N ALA A 521 30.30 22.75 -9.02
CA ALA A 521 29.99 23.43 -10.28
C ALA A 521 29.22 22.51 -11.25
N ASN A 522 28.34 23.08 -12.08
CA ASN A 522 27.49 22.39 -13.07
C ASN A 522 26.47 21.38 -12.49
N THR A 523 26.47 21.15 -11.18
CA THR A 523 25.59 20.19 -10.50
C THR A 523 24.11 20.58 -10.61
N ASN A 524 23.24 19.60 -10.87
CA ASN A 524 21.82 19.80 -11.08
C ASN A 524 20.96 19.03 -10.07
N VAL A 525 19.87 19.67 -9.62
CA VAL A 525 18.96 19.21 -8.59
C VAL A 525 17.55 19.34 -9.13
N GLN A 526 17.03 18.23 -9.68
CA GLN A 526 15.86 18.21 -10.55
C GLN A 526 14.53 18.26 -9.76
N ASP A 527 13.40 18.26 -10.47
CA ASP A 527 12.11 18.61 -9.88
C ASP A 527 11.68 17.67 -8.76
N GLY A 528 11.13 18.26 -7.69
CA GLY A 528 10.62 17.53 -6.52
C GLY A 528 11.69 16.84 -5.65
N VAL A 529 12.99 17.03 -5.93
CA VAL A 529 14.07 16.48 -5.10
C VAL A 529 14.04 17.05 -3.67
N ILE A 530 14.30 16.21 -2.67
CA ILE A 530 14.27 16.57 -1.25
C ILE A 530 15.65 16.38 -0.64
N ILE A 531 16.24 17.44 -0.08
CA ILE A 531 17.56 17.42 0.56
C ILE A 531 17.47 17.97 1.98
N HIS A 532 17.80 17.11 2.95
CA HIS A 532 17.79 17.37 4.40
C HIS A 532 19.07 16.82 5.04
N ALA A 533 19.28 17.01 6.34
CA ALA A 533 20.34 16.34 7.09
C ALA A 533 20.01 16.20 8.58
N LEU A 534 20.55 15.15 9.21
CA LEU A 534 20.54 14.98 10.66
C LEU A 534 21.23 16.16 11.36
N LYS A 535 20.68 16.58 12.49
CA LYS A 535 21.29 17.57 13.38
C LYS A 535 22.62 17.04 13.95
N ASP A 536 23.59 17.93 14.12
CA ASP A 536 24.90 17.66 14.76
C ASP A 536 25.68 16.47 14.13
N ARG A 537 25.50 16.24 12.82
CA ARG A 537 26.13 15.16 12.05
C ARG A 537 26.68 15.71 10.73
N THR A 538 27.93 15.39 10.41
CA THR A 538 28.67 15.92 9.25
C THR A 538 29.54 14.85 8.58
N VAL A 539 29.94 15.14 7.34
CA VAL A 539 31.10 14.57 6.65
C VAL A 539 32.20 15.64 6.60
N GLN A 540 33.47 15.25 6.78
CA GLN A 540 34.59 16.18 6.67
C GLN A 540 35.14 16.16 5.22
N VAL A 541 35.23 17.34 4.60
CA VAL A 541 35.73 17.49 3.23
C VAL A 541 36.74 18.64 3.18
N ALA A 542 37.97 18.36 2.75
CA ALA A 542 39.08 19.32 2.75
C ALA A 542 39.35 20.01 4.11
N GLY A 543 39.04 19.32 5.22
CA GLY A 543 39.17 19.84 6.59
C GLY A 543 38.00 20.71 7.07
N GLU A 544 36.96 20.94 6.25
CA GLU A 544 35.72 21.61 6.66
C GLU A 544 34.57 20.60 6.86
N ASP A 545 33.69 20.89 7.83
CA ASP A 545 32.53 20.08 8.18
C ASP A 545 31.29 20.43 7.34
N TRP A 546 30.68 19.43 6.70
CA TRP A 546 29.50 19.57 5.84
C TRP A 546 28.40 18.60 6.25
N ALA A 547 27.17 19.09 6.37
CA ALA A 547 26.01 18.24 6.62
C ALA A 547 25.50 17.57 5.33
N VAL A 548 25.70 18.20 4.17
CA VAL A 548 25.64 17.54 2.85
C VAL A 548 26.72 18.17 1.97
N TYR A 549 27.58 17.36 1.37
CA TYR A 549 28.52 17.80 0.34
C TYR A 549 28.17 17.12 -0.99
N VAL A 550 27.93 17.93 -2.02
CA VAL A 550 27.71 17.45 -3.39
C VAL A 550 28.81 18.02 -4.28
N GLY A 551 29.51 17.15 -5.00
CA GLY A 551 30.59 17.47 -5.93
C GLY A 551 30.18 18.31 -7.14
N SER A 552 31.12 18.46 -8.07
CA SER A 552 30.88 19.05 -9.41
C SER A 552 30.31 18.01 -10.38
N ASN A 553 29.59 18.45 -11.40
CA ASN A 553 28.99 17.58 -12.44
C ASN A 553 28.06 16.48 -11.88
N VAL A 554 27.44 16.70 -10.72
CA VAL A 554 26.52 15.73 -10.11
C VAL A 554 25.09 15.97 -10.61
N SER A 555 24.39 14.91 -11.00
CA SER A 555 22.97 14.98 -11.37
C SER A 555 22.11 14.30 -10.31
N ILE A 556 21.27 15.07 -9.61
CA ILE A 556 20.28 14.54 -8.66
C ILE A 556 18.91 14.58 -9.34
N ALA A 557 18.48 13.43 -9.85
CA ALA A 557 17.34 13.32 -10.75
C ALA A 557 15.97 13.38 -10.05
N HIS A 558 14.92 13.61 -10.85
CA HIS A 558 13.57 13.97 -10.37
C HIS A 558 13.06 13.09 -9.21
N GLY A 559 12.60 13.73 -8.15
CA GLY A 559 12.03 13.09 -6.95
C GLY A 559 13.00 12.30 -6.07
N ALA A 560 14.31 12.34 -6.32
CA ALA A 560 15.31 11.72 -5.45
C ALA A 560 15.39 12.39 -4.06
N ILE A 561 15.91 11.66 -3.07
CA ILE A 561 16.04 12.09 -1.67
C ILE A 561 17.50 11.96 -1.24
N VAL A 562 18.09 13.04 -0.73
CA VAL A 562 19.43 13.03 -0.10
C VAL A 562 19.29 13.48 1.36
N HIS A 563 19.74 12.67 2.30
CA HIS A 563 19.56 12.92 3.72
C HIS A 563 20.87 12.78 4.49
N GLY A 564 21.49 13.92 4.79
CA GLY A 564 22.79 14.03 5.45
C GLY A 564 22.89 13.36 6.83
N PRO A 565 24.12 13.04 7.28
CA PRO A 565 25.39 13.44 6.68
C PRO A 565 25.68 12.65 5.40
N CYS A 566 26.01 13.36 4.31
CA CYS A 566 26.21 12.73 3.01
C CYS A 566 27.33 13.42 2.22
N TYR A 567 28.11 12.61 1.52
CA TYR A 567 29.04 13.04 0.48
C TYR A 567 28.63 12.38 -0.84
N LEU A 568 28.56 13.16 -1.92
CA LEU A 568 28.44 12.69 -3.30
C LEU A 568 29.65 13.23 -4.08
N GLY A 569 30.50 12.33 -4.60
CA GLY A 569 31.67 12.70 -5.38
C GLY A 569 31.37 13.30 -6.74
N ASP A 570 32.37 13.91 -7.36
CA ASP A 570 32.25 14.54 -8.68
C ASP A 570 31.80 13.52 -9.76
N ASN A 571 31.16 14.01 -10.82
CA ASN A 571 30.64 13.22 -11.95
C ASN A 571 29.59 12.13 -11.60
N THR A 572 29.02 12.15 -10.40
CA THR A 572 28.05 11.12 -9.95
C THR A 572 26.62 11.37 -10.44
N PHE A 573 25.93 10.30 -10.85
CA PHE A 573 24.49 10.32 -11.14
C PHE A 573 23.68 9.72 -10.00
N VAL A 574 22.63 10.41 -9.53
CA VAL A 574 21.65 9.93 -8.54
C VAL A 574 20.28 9.84 -9.20
N GLY A 575 19.81 8.63 -9.42
CA GLY A 575 18.65 8.32 -10.26
C GLY A 575 17.29 8.76 -9.71
N PHE A 576 16.31 8.76 -10.61
CA PHE A 576 14.92 9.13 -10.36
C PHE A 576 14.38 8.38 -9.13
N GLN A 577 13.83 9.11 -8.16
CA GLN A 577 13.30 8.56 -6.90
C GLN A 577 14.30 7.73 -6.06
N ALA A 578 15.61 7.79 -6.35
CA ALA A 578 16.62 7.14 -5.51
C ALA A 578 16.75 7.86 -4.15
N THR A 579 17.22 7.14 -3.13
CA THR A 579 17.44 7.66 -1.77
C THR A 579 18.89 7.42 -1.34
N VAL A 580 19.58 8.46 -0.88
CA VAL A 580 20.91 8.38 -0.25
C VAL A 580 20.83 8.97 1.16
N HIS A 581 21.20 8.19 2.19
CA HIS A 581 21.03 8.56 3.60
C HIS A 581 22.24 8.15 4.44
N ASP A 582 22.80 9.06 5.26
CA ASP A 582 23.93 8.78 6.17
C ASP A 582 25.09 8.02 5.49
N SER A 583 25.45 8.42 4.25
CA SER A 583 26.31 7.65 3.33
C SER A 583 27.33 8.51 2.57
N VAL A 584 28.44 7.90 2.20
CA VAL A 584 29.46 8.45 1.29
C VAL A 584 29.34 7.74 -0.05
N VAL A 585 29.27 8.48 -1.15
CA VAL A 585 29.33 7.96 -2.51
C VAL A 585 30.52 8.61 -3.21
N GLY A 586 31.43 7.79 -3.74
CA GLY A 586 32.63 8.24 -4.45
C GLY A 586 32.35 9.00 -5.74
N ALA A 587 33.41 9.34 -6.47
CA ALA A 587 33.33 9.94 -7.81
C ALA A 587 32.84 8.93 -8.86
N ASP A 588 32.41 9.42 -10.03
CA ASP A 588 32.09 8.62 -11.23
C ASP A 588 31.03 7.50 -11.01
N CYS A 589 30.24 7.64 -9.94
CA CYS A 589 29.26 6.64 -9.51
C CYS A 589 27.91 6.80 -10.22
N PHE A 590 27.21 5.68 -10.42
CA PHE A 590 25.85 5.67 -10.97
C PHE A 590 24.88 4.99 -10.00
N ILE A 591 24.01 5.78 -9.35
CA ILE A 591 22.98 5.28 -8.45
C ILE A 591 21.67 5.12 -9.23
N GLY A 592 21.22 3.89 -9.42
CA GLY A 592 20.06 3.55 -10.24
C GLY A 592 18.72 4.12 -9.77
N ILE A 593 17.76 4.13 -10.68
CA ILE A 593 16.38 4.58 -10.46
C ILE A 593 15.75 3.81 -9.29
N GLY A 594 15.22 4.53 -8.31
CA GLY A 594 14.60 3.96 -7.11
C GLY A 594 15.53 3.19 -6.18
N ALA A 595 16.85 3.24 -6.38
CA ALA A 595 17.81 2.59 -5.47
C ALA A 595 17.87 3.29 -4.10
N VAL A 596 18.25 2.56 -3.06
CA VAL A 596 18.27 3.01 -1.67
C VAL A 596 19.63 2.72 -1.05
N VAL A 597 20.42 3.76 -0.80
CA VAL A 597 21.78 3.72 -0.24
C VAL A 597 21.75 4.29 1.17
N VAL A 598 22.08 3.49 2.20
CA VAL A 598 21.90 3.85 3.61
C VAL A 598 23.06 3.37 4.47
N GLY A 599 23.71 4.27 5.24
CA GLY A 599 24.71 3.90 6.23
C GLY A 599 25.99 3.27 5.66
N VAL A 600 26.36 3.57 4.40
CA VAL A 600 27.46 2.93 3.67
C VAL A 600 28.41 3.92 3.01
N GLU A 601 29.62 3.44 2.73
CA GLU A 601 30.60 4.11 1.88
C GLU A 601 30.70 3.32 0.56
N ILE A 602 30.37 3.95 -0.56
CA ILE A 602 30.48 3.38 -1.91
C ILE A 602 31.76 3.93 -2.56
N PRO A 603 32.73 3.08 -2.96
CA PRO A 603 33.94 3.50 -3.66
C PRO A 603 33.66 4.18 -5.01
N ASP A 604 34.65 4.91 -5.51
CA ASP A 604 34.61 5.55 -6.83
C ASP A 604 34.30 4.55 -7.97
N GLY A 605 33.65 5.04 -9.03
CA GLY A 605 33.38 4.27 -10.24
C GLY A 605 32.42 3.10 -10.06
N LYS A 606 31.46 3.16 -9.12
CA LYS A 606 30.51 2.05 -8.85
C LYS A 606 29.09 2.30 -9.36
N HIS A 607 28.45 1.22 -9.81
CA HIS A 607 27.05 1.18 -10.23
C HIS A 607 26.17 0.47 -9.19
N VAL A 608 25.17 1.18 -8.65
CA VAL A 608 24.08 0.60 -7.85
C VAL A 608 22.89 0.33 -8.77
N PRO A 609 22.44 -0.93 -8.95
CA PRO A 609 21.33 -1.25 -9.84
C PRO A 609 20.00 -0.59 -9.43
N ASN A 610 19.13 -0.37 -10.42
CA ASN A 610 17.77 0.14 -10.23
C ASN A 610 17.01 -0.65 -9.15
N GLY A 611 16.43 0.04 -8.18
CA GLY A 611 15.68 -0.54 -7.05
C GLY A 611 16.50 -1.31 -6.01
N ALA A 612 17.83 -1.36 -6.11
CA ALA A 612 18.67 -2.07 -5.15
C ALA A 612 18.74 -1.35 -3.79
N ILE A 613 18.77 -2.12 -2.69
CA ILE A 613 18.92 -1.60 -1.32
C ILE A 613 20.34 -1.93 -0.82
N VAL A 614 21.21 -0.93 -0.75
CA VAL A 614 22.62 -1.02 -0.32
C VAL A 614 22.73 -0.44 1.09
N ASP A 615 22.84 -1.31 2.08
CA ASP A 615 22.73 -1.00 3.53
C ASP A 615 23.88 -1.59 4.36
N SER A 616 24.90 -2.16 3.69
CA SER A 616 25.97 -2.92 4.32
C SER A 616 27.18 -3.08 3.39
N ALA A 617 28.39 -3.09 3.96
CA ALA A 617 29.65 -3.22 3.22
C ALA A 617 29.71 -4.51 2.36
N ALA A 618 29.03 -5.58 2.78
CA ALA A 618 28.92 -6.82 1.99
C ALA A 618 28.14 -6.63 0.68
N LYS A 619 27.17 -5.70 0.63
CA LYS A 619 26.47 -5.33 -0.60
C LYS A 619 27.30 -4.38 -1.45
N VAL A 620 28.02 -3.44 -0.83
CA VAL A 620 28.98 -2.55 -1.52
C VAL A 620 30.05 -3.36 -2.26
N ALA A 621 30.62 -4.39 -1.61
CA ALA A 621 31.59 -5.29 -2.22
C ALA A 621 31.03 -6.13 -3.40
N GLY A 622 29.70 -6.22 -3.52
CA GLY A 622 29.02 -6.86 -4.66
C GLY A 622 28.59 -5.90 -5.76
N LEU A 623 28.93 -4.61 -5.69
CA LEU A 623 28.59 -3.63 -6.73
C LEU A 623 29.49 -3.78 -7.96
N ALA A 624 28.85 -3.87 -9.12
CA ALA A 624 29.51 -3.75 -10.41
C ALA A 624 30.11 -2.35 -10.58
N ASP A 625 31.10 -2.25 -11.46
CA ASP A 625 31.68 -0.98 -11.84
C ASP A 625 30.71 -0.17 -12.73
N SER A 626 30.88 1.14 -12.73
CA SER A 626 30.22 2.05 -13.65
C SER A 626 30.76 1.84 -15.07
N THR A 627 29.94 2.15 -16.07
CA THR A 627 30.31 1.94 -17.49
C THR A 627 30.51 3.28 -18.18
N GLU A 628 31.23 3.29 -19.30
CA GLU A 628 31.38 4.46 -20.18
C GLU A 628 30.00 5.09 -20.48
N HIS A 629 29.02 4.26 -20.86
CA HIS A 629 27.63 4.67 -21.07
C HIS A 629 26.95 5.34 -19.85
N HIS A 630 27.34 5.00 -18.62
CA HIS A 630 26.83 5.67 -17.41
C HIS A 630 27.46 7.05 -17.20
N ALA A 631 28.73 7.22 -17.58
CA ALA A 631 29.42 8.50 -17.56
C ALA A 631 28.86 9.43 -18.66
N ASP A 632 28.78 8.94 -19.90
CA ASP A 632 28.17 9.64 -21.05
C ASP A 632 26.77 10.18 -20.69
N PHE A 633 25.92 9.32 -20.10
CA PHE A 633 24.57 9.68 -19.70
C PHE A 633 24.54 10.76 -18.62
N ASN A 634 25.48 10.77 -17.68
CA ASN A 634 25.55 11.85 -16.70
C ASN A 634 26.06 13.15 -17.32
N GLU A 635 27.03 13.09 -18.23
CA GLU A 635 27.54 14.27 -18.94
C GLU A 635 26.44 14.94 -19.79
N ASP A 636 25.67 14.16 -20.57
CA ASP A 636 24.48 14.61 -21.30
C ASP A 636 23.48 15.34 -20.37
N VAL A 637 23.17 14.74 -19.21
CA VAL A 637 22.21 15.33 -18.24
C VAL A 637 22.77 16.60 -17.60
N VAL A 638 24.07 16.65 -17.29
CA VAL A 638 24.75 17.84 -16.76
C VAL A 638 24.72 18.97 -17.77
N ASP A 639 25.09 18.74 -19.02
CA ASP A 639 25.22 19.81 -20.01
C ASP A 639 23.85 20.34 -20.47
N VAL A 640 22.83 19.48 -20.56
CA VAL A 640 21.43 19.91 -20.74
C VAL A 640 20.97 20.79 -19.57
N ASN A 641 21.21 20.40 -18.32
CA ASN A 641 20.80 21.19 -17.15
C ASN A 641 21.59 22.50 -17.01
N ARG A 642 22.87 22.52 -17.37
CA ARG A 642 23.70 23.72 -17.46
C ARG A 642 23.17 24.70 -18.53
N GLY A 643 22.73 24.17 -19.67
CA GLY A 643 21.99 24.91 -20.70
C GLY A 643 20.68 25.51 -20.17
N LEU A 644 19.88 24.72 -19.45
CA LEU A 644 18.64 25.18 -18.81
C LEU A 644 18.88 26.29 -17.77
N ALA A 645 19.88 26.15 -16.91
CA ALA A 645 20.25 27.20 -15.94
C ALA A 645 20.61 28.51 -16.64
N ALA A 646 21.39 28.46 -17.73
CA ALA A 646 21.72 29.64 -18.53
C ALA A 646 20.48 30.25 -19.21
N ALA A 647 19.59 29.42 -19.77
CA ALA A 647 18.36 29.87 -20.44
C ALA A 647 17.35 30.50 -19.47
N TYR A 648 17.05 29.85 -18.35
CA TYR A 648 16.10 30.36 -17.36
C TYR A 648 16.60 31.62 -16.64
N ARG A 649 17.93 31.81 -16.50
CA ARG A 649 18.52 33.07 -16.04
C ARG A 649 18.24 34.22 -17.01
N ARG A 650 18.35 34.00 -18.33
CA ARG A 650 17.99 35.02 -19.35
C ARG A 650 16.50 35.37 -19.30
N LEU A 651 15.62 34.39 -19.04
CA LEU A 651 14.17 34.61 -18.97
C LEU A 651 13.71 35.38 -17.72
N ARG A 652 14.40 35.24 -16.56
CA ARG A 652 14.11 35.99 -15.33
C ARG A 652 14.18 37.53 -15.48
N GLY A 653 14.78 38.05 -16.55
CA GLY A 653 14.89 39.49 -16.82
C GLY A 653 13.76 40.11 -17.65
N ARG A 654 12.72 39.35 -18.06
CA ARG A 654 11.60 39.85 -18.87
C ARG A 654 10.31 40.00 -18.05
N PRO A 655 9.48 41.03 -18.29
CA PRO A 655 8.17 41.17 -17.65
C PRO A 655 7.21 40.05 -18.09
N PRO A 656 6.28 39.60 -17.22
CA PRO A 656 5.52 38.36 -17.41
C PRO A 656 4.29 38.51 -18.32
N HIS A 657 4.46 39.06 -19.54
CA HIS A 657 3.39 39.14 -20.54
C HIS A 657 3.88 38.73 -21.95
N ALA A 658 2.93 38.35 -22.80
CA ALA A 658 3.12 37.86 -24.17
C ALA A 658 3.88 36.53 -24.31
N VAL A 659 3.21 35.42 -23.94
CA VAL A 659 3.46 34.12 -24.58
C VAL A 659 2.85 34.18 -25.99
N HIS A 660 3.60 34.75 -26.94
CA HIS A 660 3.29 34.58 -28.35
C HIS A 660 3.68 33.15 -28.76
N PHE A 661 2.67 32.30 -28.98
CA PHE A 661 2.83 31.12 -29.82
C PHE A 661 3.00 31.59 -31.27
N ASP A 662 4.24 31.83 -31.67
CA ASP A 662 4.56 31.98 -33.08
C ASP A 662 4.28 30.65 -33.80
N ARG A 663 3.34 30.68 -34.75
CA ARG A 663 2.94 29.54 -35.57
C ARG A 663 3.68 29.47 -36.91
N SER A 664 4.68 30.32 -37.13
CA SER A 664 5.41 30.43 -38.40
C SER A 664 6.77 29.72 -38.43
N LEU A 665 7.25 29.17 -37.31
CA LEU A 665 8.45 28.32 -37.31
C LEU A 665 8.17 27.00 -38.05
N PRO A 666 8.87 26.71 -39.16
CA PRO A 666 8.69 25.45 -39.88
C PRO A 666 9.25 24.28 -39.06
N HIS A 667 8.58 23.14 -39.13
CA HIS A 667 9.22 21.87 -38.80
C HIS A 667 10.44 21.69 -39.72
N HIS A 668 11.62 21.35 -39.20
CA HIS A 668 12.37 20.14 -39.60
C HIS A 668 13.73 19.98 -38.87
N HIS A 669 14.15 18.71 -38.82
CA HIS A 669 15.51 18.18 -38.67
C HIS A 669 16.40 18.53 -37.46
N TYR A 670 16.75 17.45 -36.73
CA TYR A 670 18.08 17.24 -36.18
C TYR A 670 19.16 17.60 -37.21
N LEU A 671 20.16 18.38 -36.82
CA LEU A 671 21.37 18.61 -37.61
C LEU A 671 22.58 17.98 -36.93
N GLY A 672 23.00 16.83 -37.45
CA GLY A 672 24.38 16.38 -37.31
C GLY A 672 25.24 17.02 -38.39
N GLU A 673 26.39 17.55 -37.96
CA GLU A 673 27.57 17.89 -38.77
C GLU A 673 27.55 19.02 -39.83
N ASN A 674 28.73 19.65 -39.93
CA ASN A 674 29.36 20.22 -41.13
C ASN A 674 28.66 21.39 -41.87
N LEU A 675 28.96 22.60 -41.40
CA LEU A 675 29.20 23.75 -42.29
C LEU A 675 30.69 24.12 -42.25
N ALA A 676 31.41 23.77 -43.32
CA ALA A 676 32.72 24.33 -43.63
C ALA A 676 32.57 25.46 -44.66
N GLU A 677 33.34 26.53 -44.52
CA GLU A 677 33.41 27.60 -45.52
C GLU A 677 33.92 27.12 -46.88
N PRO A 678 33.72 27.91 -47.95
CA PRO A 678 34.94 28.50 -48.51
C PRO A 678 34.83 29.92 -49.11
N ARG A 679 35.74 30.80 -48.66
CA ARG A 679 36.72 31.58 -49.49
C ARG A 679 36.20 32.64 -50.48
N HIS A 680 36.93 33.71 -50.84
CA HIS A 680 38.13 34.38 -50.28
C HIS A 680 38.30 35.76 -50.98
N ALA A 681 39.10 36.66 -50.39
CA ALA A 681 39.74 37.76 -51.12
C ALA A 681 41.14 38.07 -50.55
N GLY A 682 42.19 37.48 -51.15
CA GLY A 682 43.60 37.73 -50.86
C GLY A 682 44.14 37.13 -49.54
N ALA A 683 45.41 36.72 -49.42
CA ALA A 683 46.45 36.51 -50.45
C ALA A 683 47.56 35.56 -49.93
N HIS A 684 48.44 35.09 -50.85
CA HIS A 684 49.70 34.33 -50.66
C HIS A 684 49.66 32.81 -50.36
N ALA A 685 50.20 32.04 -51.33
CA ALA A 685 50.91 30.73 -51.32
C ALA A 685 50.54 29.63 -50.27
N ALA A 686 50.18 28.39 -50.64
CA ALA A 686 50.88 27.35 -51.45
C ALA A 686 52.19 26.84 -50.78
N VAL A 687 52.44 25.52 -50.63
CA VAL A 687 52.47 24.42 -51.64
C VAL A 687 51.82 23.08 -51.13
N HIS A 688 51.61 22.10 -52.03
CA HIS A 688 50.86 20.82 -51.89
C HIS A 688 51.65 19.54 -51.47
N ALA A 689 50.95 18.56 -50.86
CA ALA A 689 50.93 17.09 -51.16
C ALA A 689 49.91 16.37 -50.21
N HIS A 690 48.83 15.67 -50.62
CA HIS A 690 48.69 14.26 -51.16
C HIS A 690 49.03 13.13 -50.15
N VAL A 691 48.32 11.99 -49.98
CA VAL A 691 46.96 11.43 -50.37
C VAL A 691 46.74 10.13 -49.50
N HIS A 692 45.62 9.37 -49.31
CA HIS A 692 44.33 9.07 -49.98
C HIS A 692 43.11 9.17 -48.99
N GLY A 693 41.99 8.39 -48.88
CA GLY A 693 41.41 7.13 -49.43
C GLY A 693 41.46 5.93 -48.44
N SER A 694 40.45 5.07 -48.16
CA SER A 694 39.02 4.84 -48.57
C SER A 694 38.19 4.27 -47.37
N GLY A 695 36.86 4.38 -47.19
CA GLY A 695 35.70 3.90 -48.01
C GLY A 695 35.37 2.41 -47.71
N ARG A 696 34.13 1.90 -47.46
CA ARG A 696 32.73 2.38 -47.62
C ARG A 696 31.71 1.60 -46.68
N PRO A 697 30.37 1.85 -46.68
CA PRO A 697 29.52 1.75 -45.46
C PRO A 697 28.36 0.70 -45.41
N TYR A 698 27.59 0.76 -44.32
CA TYR A 698 26.39 -0.02 -43.94
C TYR A 698 25.05 0.48 -44.57
N ARG A 699 23.97 -0.30 -44.45
CA ARG A 699 22.59 -0.01 -44.88
C ARG A 699 21.56 -0.41 -43.80
N PRO A 700 20.54 0.41 -43.48
CA PRO A 700 19.41 0.04 -42.63
C PRO A 700 18.20 -0.47 -43.43
N ASP A 701 17.24 -1.11 -42.76
CA ASP A 701 15.86 -1.32 -43.25
C ASP A 701 14.85 -1.34 -42.08
N HIS A 702 13.57 -1.09 -42.35
CA HIS A 702 12.49 -0.95 -41.37
C HIS A 702 11.18 -1.62 -41.84
N SER A 703 10.68 -2.61 -41.08
CA SER A 703 9.24 -2.89 -41.00
C SER A 703 8.91 -3.57 -39.67
N ALA A 704 7.68 -3.37 -39.17
CA ALA A 704 7.25 -3.82 -37.86
C ALA A 704 6.19 -4.92 -37.95
N THR A 705 6.18 -5.82 -36.96
CA THR A 705 4.96 -6.53 -36.54
C THR A 705 4.98 -6.78 -35.03
N THR A 706 3.76 -6.84 -34.49
CA THR A 706 3.44 -7.21 -33.11
C THR A 706 3.92 -8.60 -32.72
N ASP A 707 4.36 -8.78 -31.47
CA ASP A 707 3.59 -9.63 -30.55
C ASP A 707 3.86 -9.29 -29.07
N ARG A 708 3.18 -9.99 -28.15
CA ARG A 708 3.19 -9.79 -26.69
C ARG A 708 4.35 -10.53 -26.01
N PHE A 709 4.93 -9.91 -24.97
CA PHE A 709 4.82 -10.42 -23.59
C PHE A 709 5.10 -9.33 -22.55
#